data_AF-A0A9D8WXZ9-F1
#
_entry.id   AF-A0A9D8WXZ9-F1
#
_cell.length_a   1.000
_cell.length_b   1.000
_cell.length_c   1.000
_cell.angle_alpha   90.00
_cell.angle_beta   90.00
_cell.angle_gamma   90.00
#
_symmetry.space_group_name_H-M   'P 1'
#
loop_
_entity.id
_entity.type
_entity.pdbx_description
1 polymer ?
#
loop_
_entity_poly.entity_id
_entity_poly.type
_entity_poly.pdbx_seq_one_letter_code
_entity_poly.pdbx_strand_id
1 'polypeptide(L)'
;MMKPELLSPAGSPAALEAAVMAGADAVYFGGQSFNARKNAENFNDEELLAAVRKCRLYGVKTNIVLNTQLYSAELSGALSLAEKLLSYGADAFIVADIGLATELLRHFPGIELHASTQCSGQNALSARALADIGFRRMVAPRELPFRDIKALCEASPIETEIFVHGALCVSHSGQCLMSSIIGGRSGNRGECAQPCRLPYQTKNPYPLSLKDLCLAAYMPELIDAGVASFKIEGRMKTPDYVYGVISIYRKLIDEHRGATEEEIRKMASLFCRSGFTDGYHTEKINKNMLGVRTDSDKQTTASSEKIVMTPRKIDISLNGEFLVGKPAVLTGRMEREGVLYEHKITGDVCVKAEKTQTSPERLSENLTKLGATPFRALDVSVNADDVNVPISAVNAMRRELASAMEEALIGTAKEYPKFTKLTLPRGAVESSEKSAYFAFYDAVTKKAKGFFDRIFVPLTEYIAHIDDAKKYQNIGVALPPVAFDHELPMVREMTKKAVSAGCKTALVSGFWQSELCDELGLEKHGDIRLNAYNSTSVSVYAEKRFASLVLSPEIGASASMGVASAIPKGYIIYGRLPLMTMEKCAIRDMMLPNVMSSASCHYCDTHRFSTLTDRTGAKFPMTREFQHRNVIYNSVPTYMADKPLAGLFSHAIFTDETANEVDAIIDAIQDRKPAKTKFRRL
;
A
#
# COMPACT_ATOMS: atom_id res chain seq x y z
N MET A 1 -20.25 -1.18 -18.45
CA MET A 1 -19.12 -0.70 -17.62
C MET A 1 -18.56 -1.88 -16.86
N MET A 2 -17.23 -2.01 -16.74
CA MET A 2 -16.65 -3.01 -15.82
C MET A 2 -16.99 -2.60 -14.39
N LYS A 3 -17.50 -3.54 -13.62
CA LYS A 3 -17.82 -3.36 -12.21
C LYS A 3 -16.51 -3.41 -11.40
N PRO A 4 -16.20 -2.42 -10.55
CA PRO A 4 -14.95 -2.42 -9.81
C PRO A 4 -14.91 -3.52 -8.75
N GLU A 5 -13.72 -4.03 -8.49
CA GLU A 5 -13.44 -5.03 -7.47
C GLU A 5 -13.59 -4.41 -6.06
N LEU A 6 -14.28 -5.11 -5.15
CA LEU A 6 -14.30 -4.76 -3.73
C LEU A 6 -13.26 -5.61 -2.97
N LEU A 7 -12.16 -4.97 -2.59
CA LEU A 7 -11.02 -5.59 -1.91
C LEU A 7 -11.11 -5.43 -0.38
N SER A 8 -11.35 -6.55 0.30
CA SER A 8 -11.54 -6.62 1.76
C SER A 8 -10.27 -6.97 2.54
N PRO A 9 -10.02 -6.37 3.72
CA PRO A 9 -8.96 -6.80 4.61
C PRO A 9 -9.29 -8.12 5.30
N ALA A 10 -8.32 -9.04 5.36
CA ALA A 10 -8.38 -10.22 6.20
C ALA A 10 -7.18 -10.24 7.17
N GLY A 11 -7.49 -10.01 8.46
CA GLY A 11 -6.51 -10.02 9.55
C GLY A 11 -6.33 -11.36 10.25
N SER A 12 -7.34 -12.22 10.11
CA SER A 12 -7.48 -13.52 10.75
C SER A 12 -8.44 -14.41 9.94
N PRO A 13 -8.47 -15.73 10.17
CA PRO A 13 -9.42 -16.63 9.50
C PRO A 13 -10.89 -16.20 9.66
N ALA A 14 -11.28 -15.71 10.85
CA ALA A 14 -12.64 -15.24 11.10
C ALA A 14 -12.98 -13.96 10.32
N ALA A 15 -12.03 -13.04 10.16
CA ALA A 15 -12.22 -11.84 9.34
C ALA A 15 -12.29 -12.17 7.84
N LEU A 16 -11.53 -13.17 7.39
CA LEU A 16 -11.64 -13.68 6.02
C LEU A 16 -13.03 -14.27 5.76
N GLU A 17 -13.54 -15.07 6.70
CA GLU A 17 -14.91 -15.60 6.59
C GLU A 17 -15.94 -14.48 6.46
N ALA A 18 -15.84 -13.48 7.34
CA ALA A 18 -16.69 -12.30 7.30
C ALA A 18 -16.66 -11.59 5.94
N ALA A 19 -15.47 -11.43 5.35
CA ALA A 19 -15.30 -10.81 4.03
C ALA A 19 -15.98 -11.59 2.90
N VAL A 20 -15.75 -12.91 2.86
CA VAL A 20 -16.32 -13.80 1.83
C VAL A 20 -17.85 -13.81 1.91
N MET A 21 -18.39 -13.91 3.13
CA MET A 21 -19.85 -13.92 3.35
C MET A 21 -20.49 -12.57 3.03
N ALA A 22 -19.80 -11.46 3.27
CA ALA A 22 -20.28 -10.12 2.96
C ALA A 22 -20.23 -9.76 1.47
N GLY A 23 -19.67 -10.62 0.62
CA GLY A 23 -19.65 -10.43 -0.83
C GLY A 23 -18.43 -9.67 -1.36
N ALA A 24 -17.28 -9.75 -0.69
CA ALA A 24 -16.02 -9.28 -1.26
C ALA A 24 -15.71 -9.99 -2.58
N ASP A 25 -15.15 -9.26 -3.56
CA ASP A 25 -14.63 -9.84 -4.81
C ASP A 25 -13.20 -10.35 -4.62
N ALA A 26 -12.46 -9.70 -3.72
CA ALA A 26 -11.09 -10.06 -3.37
C ALA A 26 -10.82 -9.83 -1.88
N VAL A 27 -9.87 -10.57 -1.31
CA VAL A 27 -9.35 -10.36 0.04
C VAL A 27 -7.86 -10.12 0.01
N TYR A 28 -7.34 -9.30 0.92
CA TYR A 28 -5.90 -9.18 1.15
C TYR A 28 -5.49 -9.52 2.58
N PHE A 29 -4.47 -10.38 2.69
CA PHE A 29 -3.92 -10.88 3.95
C PHE A 29 -2.44 -11.25 3.79
N GLY A 30 -1.76 -11.53 4.90
CA GLY A 30 -0.35 -11.92 4.91
C GLY A 30 -0.11 -13.09 5.84
N GLY A 31 1.01 -13.80 5.61
CA GLY A 31 1.51 -14.78 6.56
C GLY A 31 2.14 -14.13 7.80
N GLN A 32 2.86 -14.91 8.59
CA GLN A 32 3.46 -14.42 9.84
C GLN A 32 4.61 -13.40 9.65
N SER A 33 5.19 -13.30 8.45
CA SER A 33 6.35 -12.44 8.15
C SER A 33 6.12 -11.56 6.91
N PHE A 34 7.04 -10.61 6.68
CA PHE A 34 7.16 -9.76 5.48
C PHE A 34 5.95 -8.89 5.11
N ASN A 35 5.12 -8.51 6.09
CA ASN A 35 3.95 -7.67 5.85
C ASN A 35 3.78 -6.52 6.85
N ALA A 36 3.15 -5.43 6.42
CA ALA A 36 3.09 -4.17 7.16
C ALA A 36 2.16 -4.15 8.41
N ARG A 37 1.67 -5.31 8.84
CA ARG A 37 0.77 -5.48 10.00
C ARG A 37 1.23 -6.66 10.87
N LYS A 38 2.45 -6.55 11.39
CA LYS A 38 3.07 -7.56 12.27
C LYS A 38 2.25 -7.88 13.53
N ASN A 39 1.42 -6.93 14.00
CA ASN A 39 0.56 -7.10 15.18
C ASN A 39 -0.85 -7.63 14.86
N ALA A 40 -1.19 -7.91 13.60
CA ALA A 40 -2.40 -8.68 13.31
C ALA A 40 -2.18 -10.16 13.70
N GLU A 41 -3.26 -10.91 13.91
CA GLU A 41 -3.18 -12.36 14.20
C GLU A 41 -2.39 -13.07 13.09
N ASN A 42 -2.68 -12.73 11.84
CA ASN A 42 -2.09 -13.32 10.65
C ASN A 42 -2.34 -14.83 10.57
N PHE A 43 -1.92 -15.43 9.46
CA PHE A 43 -2.24 -16.82 9.14
C PHE A 43 -0.98 -17.68 9.29
N ASN A 44 -1.13 -18.83 9.93
CA ASN A 44 -0.15 -19.91 9.85
C ASN A 44 -0.28 -20.67 8.52
N ASP A 45 0.61 -21.63 8.27
CA ASP A 45 0.67 -22.34 6.99
C ASP A 45 -0.61 -23.12 6.63
N GLU A 46 -1.20 -23.82 7.60
CA GLU A 46 -2.44 -24.58 7.40
C GLU A 46 -3.62 -23.64 7.14
N GLU A 47 -3.68 -22.54 7.89
CA GLU A 47 -4.68 -21.50 7.74
C GLU A 47 -4.56 -20.77 6.40
N LEU A 48 -3.34 -20.56 5.88
CA LEU A 48 -3.10 -19.96 4.56
C LEU A 48 -3.68 -20.85 3.46
N LEU A 49 -3.42 -22.16 3.50
CA LEU A 49 -3.97 -23.10 2.53
C LEU A 49 -5.52 -23.15 2.61
N ALA A 50 -6.06 -23.23 3.83
CA ALA A 50 -7.51 -23.24 4.05
C ALA A 50 -8.17 -21.95 3.56
N ALA A 51 -7.55 -20.80 3.81
CA ALA A 51 -8.00 -19.49 3.36
C ALA A 51 -8.09 -19.42 1.82
N VAL A 52 -7.02 -19.84 1.12
CA VAL A 52 -7.00 -19.82 -0.35
C VAL A 52 -8.05 -20.78 -0.94
N ARG A 53 -8.14 -22.01 -0.42
CA ARG A 53 -9.18 -22.98 -0.85
C ARG A 53 -10.59 -22.40 -0.67
N LYS A 54 -10.85 -21.77 0.48
CA LYS A 54 -12.15 -21.15 0.75
C LYS A 54 -12.45 -20.00 -0.19
N CYS A 55 -11.50 -19.12 -0.45
CA CYS A 55 -11.69 -18.01 -1.36
C CYS A 55 -12.01 -18.52 -2.78
N ARG A 56 -11.28 -19.53 -3.27
CA ARG A 56 -11.51 -20.15 -4.58
C ARG A 56 -12.89 -20.80 -4.71
N LEU A 57 -13.32 -21.56 -3.68
CA LEU A 57 -14.67 -22.12 -3.60
C LEU A 57 -15.75 -21.06 -3.88
N TYR A 58 -15.60 -19.87 -3.30
CA TYR A 58 -16.53 -18.74 -3.44
C TYR A 58 -16.23 -17.77 -4.59
N GLY A 59 -15.15 -17.99 -5.36
CA GLY A 59 -14.75 -17.12 -6.47
C GLY A 59 -14.22 -15.77 -6.00
N VAL A 60 -13.64 -15.73 -4.80
CA VAL A 60 -13.01 -14.55 -4.21
C VAL A 60 -11.51 -14.64 -4.48
N LYS A 61 -10.93 -13.57 -5.01
CA LYS A 61 -9.48 -13.50 -5.28
C LYS A 61 -8.67 -13.31 -4.00
N THR A 62 -7.43 -13.78 -4.00
CA THR A 62 -6.51 -13.75 -2.87
C THR A 62 -5.26 -12.92 -3.19
N ASN A 63 -5.18 -11.73 -2.59
CA ASN A 63 -4.09 -10.78 -2.77
C ASN A 63 -3.15 -10.84 -1.56
N ILE A 64 -2.00 -11.48 -1.67
CA ILE A 64 -1.10 -11.67 -0.53
C ILE A 64 -0.17 -10.46 -0.37
N VAL A 65 -0.07 -9.94 0.85
CA VAL A 65 0.83 -8.82 1.14
C VAL A 65 2.24 -9.28 1.45
N LEU A 66 3.20 -8.82 0.64
CA LEU A 66 4.66 -8.89 0.88
C LEU A 66 5.23 -7.46 0.86
N ASN A 67 4.58 -6.57 1.62
CA ASN A 67 4.65 -5.12 1.42
C ASN A 67 5.57 -4.41 2.42
N THR A 68 6.63 -5.05 2.90
CA THR A 68 7.66 -4.42 3.74
C THR A 68 8.95 -4.21 2.96
N GLN A 69 9.75 -3.20 3.34
CA GLN A 69 11.12 -3.06 2.86
C GLN A 69 12.01 -4.16 3.46
N LEU A 70 12.86 -4.81 2.66
CA LEU A 70 13.59 -6.01 3.07
C LEU A 70 15.11 -5.80 3.06
N TYR A 71 15.79 -6.36 4.05
CA TYR A 71 17.25 -6.53 4.01
C TYR A 71 17.61 -7.63 3.00
N SER A 72 18.84 -7.60 2.46
CA SER A 72 19.30 -8.61 1.48
C SER A 72 19.16 -10.05 1.99
N ALA A 73 19.35 -10.28 3.29
CA ALA A 73 19.23 -11.61 3.91
C ALA A 73 17.77 -12.12 3.99
N GLU A 74 16.79 -11.22 3.91
CA GLU A 74 15.37 -11.54 4.04
C GLU A 74 14.72 -11.92 2.69
N LEU A 75 15.32 -11.49 1.57
CA LEU A 75 14.77 -11.70 0.22
C LEU A 75 14.52 -13.18 -0.11
N SER A 76 15.46 -14.07 0.24
CA SER A 76 15.30 -15.49 -0.04
C SER A 76 14.11 -16.09 0.72
N GLY A 77 13.87 -15.67 1.96
CA GLY A 77 12.73 -16.13 2.75
C GLY A 77 11.40 -15.63 2.17
N ALA A 78 11.36 -14.38 1.70
CA ALA A 78 10.18 -13.83 1.03
C ALA A 78 9.86 -14.55 -0.29
N LEU A 79 10.88 -14.92 -1.09
CA LEU A 79 10.70 -15.69 -2.32
C LEU A 79 10.21 -17.12 -2.05
N SER A 80 10.76 -17.82 -1.06
CA SER A 80 10.27 -19.14 -0.65
C SER A 80 8.82 -19.10 -0.15
N LEU A 81 8.45 -18.06 0.60
CA LEU A 81 7.07 -17.86 1.02
C LEU A 81 6.14 -17.62 -0.19
N ALA A 82 6.57 -16.81 -1.15
CA ALA A 82 5.80 -16.56 -2.37
C ALA A 82 5.60 -17.85 -3.20
N GLU A 83 6.64 -18.66 -3.41
CA GLU A 83 6.54 -19.97 -4.07
C GLU A 83 5.46 -20.85 -3.43
N LYS A 84 5.49 -20.95 -2.10
CA LYS A 84 4.54 -21.74 -1.33
C LYS A 84 3.10 -21.23 -1.53
N LEU A 85 2.89 -19.93 -1.43
CA LEU A 85 1.57 -19.31 -1.61
C LEU A 85 1.05 -19.45 -3.04
N LEU A 86 1.93 -19.37 -4.05
CA LEU A 86 1.59 -19.68 -5.43
C LEU A 86 1.13 -21.14 -5.59
N SER A 87 1.81 -22.09 -4.93
CA SER A 87 1.40 -23.50 -4.94
C SER A 87 0.03 -23.75 -4.29
N TYR A 88 -0.42 -22.85 -3.41
CA TYR A 88 -1.77 -22.88 -2.83
C TYR A 88 -2.82 -22.25 -3.75
N GLY A 89 -2.39 -21.47 -4.74
CA GLY A 89 -3.26 -20.81 -5.71
C GLY A 89 -3.52 -19.33 -5.42
N ALA A 90 -2.59 -18.63 -4.78
CA ALA A 90 -2.64 -17.18 -4.60
C ALA A 90 -2.73 -16.44 -5.94
N ASP A 91 -3.56 -15.39 -6.02
CA ASP A 91 -3.87 -14.69 -7.28
C ASP A 91 -2.89 -13.55 -7.56
N ALA A 92 -2.54 -12.75 -6.55
CA ALA A 92 -1.63 -11.63 -6.69
C ALA A 92 -0.78 -11.36 -5.44
N PHE A 93 0.31 -10.62 -5.60
CA PHE A 93 1.11 -10.11 -4.48
C PHE A 93 1.13 -8.58 -4.44
N ILE A 94 0.83 -8.01 -3.27
CA ILE A 94 0.98 -6.58 -3.00
C ILE A 94 2.39 -6.35 -2.44
N VAL A 95 3.26 -5.68 -3.19
CA VAL A 95 4.71 -5.58 -2.90
C VAL A 95 5.14 -4.11 -2.76
N ALA A 96 6.08 -3.86 -1.86
CA ALA A 96 6.66 -2.52 -1.61
C ALA A 96 8.16 -2.43 -1.97
N ASP A 97 8.91 -3.50 -1.73
CA ASP A 97 10.34 -3.57 -2.04
C ASP A 97 10.51 -3.87 -3.54
N ILE A 98 11.10 -2.92 -4.28
CA ILE A 98 11.26 -3.07 -5.73
C ILE A 98 12.24 -4.18 -6.10
N GLY A 99 13.22 -4.46 -5.23
CA GLY A 99 14.13 -5.59 -5.41
C GLY A 99 13.35 -6.90 -5.35
N LEU A 100 12.52 -7.09 -4.31
CA LEU A 100 11.63 -8.25 -4.21
C LEU A 100 10.71 -8.36 -5.43
N ALA A 101 10.10 -7.26 -5.88
CA ALA A 101 9.21 -7.27 -7.04
C ALA A 101 9.91 -7.82 -8.30
N THR A 102 11.13 -7.36 -8.59
CA THR A 102 11.89 -7.86 -9.75
C THR A 102 12.31 -9.32 -9.62
N GLU A 103 12.68 -9.79 -8.42
CA GLU A 103 13.00 -11.20 -8.22
C GLU A 103 11.77 -12.10 -8.33
N LEU A 104 10.62 -11.66 -7.82
CA LEU A 104 9.35 -12.39 -7.96
C LEU A 104 9.01 -12.59 -9.44
N LEU A 105 9.10 -11.53 -10.26
CA LEU A 105 8.83 -11.62 -11.69
C LEU A 105 9.84 -12.50 -12.44
N ARG A 106 11.12 -12.47 -12.02
CA ARG A 106 12.18 -13.29 -12.62
C ARG A 106 12.02 -14.77 -12.30
N HIS A 107 11.68 -15.10 -11.06
CA HIS A 107 11.56 -16.49 -10.60
C HIS A 107 10.20 -17.10 -10.90
N PHE A 108 9.13 -16.29 -10.95
CA PHE A 108 7.77 -16.75 -11.21
C PHE A 108 7.16 -15.95 -12.37
N PRO A 109 7.50 -16.28 -13.63
CA PRO A 109 7.00 -15.53 -14.78
C PRO A 109 5.46 -15.52 -14.87
N GLY A 110 4.90 -14.34 -15.11
CA GLY A 110 3.45 -14.17 -15.30
C GLY A 110 2.63 -14.18 -14.02
N ILE A 111 3.24 -14.02 -12.85
CA ILE A 111 2.51 -13.66 -11.62
C ILE A 111 1.93 -12.25 -11.73
N GLU A 112 0.90 -11.97 -10.93
CA GLU A 112 0.33 -10.64 -10.81
C GLU A 112 0.93 -9.89 -9.61
N LEU A 113 1.49 -8.71 -9.87
CA LEU A 113 2.04 -7.83 -8.83
C LEU A 113 1.24 -6.52 -8.75
N HIS A 114 0.91 -6.13 -7.52
CA HIS A 114 0.29 -4.85 -7.19
C HIS A 114 1.28 -3.97 -6.41
N ALA A 115 1.52 -2.75 -6.88
CA ALA A 115 2.44 -1.83 -6.22
C ALA A 115 1.77 -1.24 -4.97
N SER A 116 2.31 -1.55 -3.80
CA SER A 116 1.83 -1.04 -2.52
C SER A 116 1.85 0.49 -2.48
N THR A 117 1.01 1.11 -1.64
CA THR A 117 1.12 2.54 -1.32
C THR A 117 2.51 2.93 -0.80
N GLN A 118 3.31 1.95 -0.34
CA GLN A 118 4.71 2.15 0.07
C GLN A 118 5.69 2.36 -1.08
N CYS A 119 5.29 2.12 -2.34
CA CYS A 119 6.04 2.49 -3.54
C CYS A 119 5.89 3.97 -3.91
N SER A 120 5.06 4.74 -3.18
CA SER A 120 4.82 6.16 -3.40
C SER A 120 4.38 6.51 -4.83
N GLY A 121 3.46 5.72 -5.40
CA GLY A 121 2.93 5.95 -6.75
C GLY A 121 1.88 7.06 -6.79
N GLN A 122 2.29 8.30 -7.09
CA GLN A 122 1.50 9.51 -6.81
C GLN A 122 0.79 10.13 -8.03
N ASN A 123 1.12 9.68 -9.23
CA ASN A 123 0.68 10.28 -10.51
C ASN A 123 0.87 9.30 -11.68
N ALA A 124 0.43 9.68 -12.88
CA ALA A 124 0.50 8.82 -14.06
C ALA A 124 1.93 8.47 -14.50
N LEU A 125 2.92 9.33 -14.25
CA LEU A 125 4.33 9.01 -14.50
C LEU A 125 4.83 7.92 -13.56
N SER A 126 4.37 7.90 -12.30
CA SER A 126 4.67 6.81 -11.36
C SER A 126 4.07 5.50 -11.85
N ALA A 127 2.82 5.52 -12.32
CA ALA A 127 2.14 4.33 -12.81
C ALA A 127 2.85 3.72 -14.04
N ARG A 128 3.35 4.57 -14.95
CA ARG A 128 4.17 4.13 -16.09
C ARG A 128 5.46 3.46 -15.66
N ALA A 129 6.23 4.10 -14.78
CA ALA A 129 7.48 3.53 -14.30
C ALA A 129 7.28 2.20 -13.54
N LEU A 130 6.16 2.05 -12.82
CA LEU A 130 5.79 0.81 -12.13
C LEU A 130 5.32 -0.27 -13.12
N ALA A 131 4.61 0.11 -14.18
CA ALA A 131 4.24 -0.79 -15.26
C ALA A 131 5.47 -1.36 -15.98
N ASP A 132 6.49 -0.52 -16.22
CA ASP A 132 7.76 -0.94 -16.82
C ASP A 132 8.55 -1.93 -15.96
N ILE A 133 8.39 -1.86 -14.63
CA ILE A 133 8.95 -2.86 -13.70
C ILE A 133 8.18 -4.18 -13.79
N GLY A 134 6.92 -4.16 -14.21
CA GLY A 134 6.06 -5.34 -14.38
C GLY A 134 4.85 -5.39 -13.43
N PHE A 135 4.58 -4.32 -12.67
CA PHE A 135 3.34 -4.22 -11.90
C PHE A 135 2.12 -4.13 -12.82
N ARG A 136 0.98 -4.67 -12.38
CA ARG A 136 -0.30 -4.63 -13.12
C ARG A 136 -1.35 -3.74 -12.48
N ARG A 137 -1.11 -3.33 -11.23
CA ARG A 137 -1.98 -2.45 -10.46
C ARG A 137 -1.14 -1.55 -9.56
N MET A 138 -1.56 -0.31 -9.40
CA MET A 138 -0.97 0.65 -8.46
C MET A 138 -1.99 1.02 -7.40
N VAL A 139 -1.62 0.83 -6.13
CA VAL A 139 -2.43 1.32 -5.02
C VAL A 139 -2.12 2.79 -4.79
N ALA A 140 -3.06 3.66 -5.18
CA ALA A 140 -2.92 5.09 -5.07
C ALA A 140 -2.85 5.54 -3.60
N PRO A 141 -2.02 6.56 -3.29
CA PRO A 141 -1.97 7.17 -1.97
C PRO A 141 -3.33 7.75 -1.57
N ARG A 142 -3.60 7.79 -0.26
CA ARG A 142 -4.88 8.29 0.28
C ARG A 142 -5.01 9.81 0.23
N GLU A 143 -3.92 10.48 -0.11
CA GLU A 143 -3.81 11.92 -0.17
C GLU A 143 -3.99 12.53 -1.55
N LEU A 144 -4.34 11.72 -2.56
CA LEU A 144 -4.77 12.24 -3.86
C LEU A 144 -6.21 12.78 -3.78
N PRO A 145 -6.48 13.99 -4.30
CA PRO A 145 -7.85 14.47 -4.46
C PRO A 145 -8.53 13.83 -5.67
N PHE A 146 -9.87 13.95 -5.77
CA PHE A 146 -10.66 13.28 -6.81
C PHE A 146 -10.18 13.59 -8.23
N ARG A 147 -9.83 14.85 -8.52
CA ARG A 147 -9.36 15.27 -9.85
C ARG A 147 -8.12 14.50 -10.31
N ASP A 148 -7.20 14.20 -9.38
CA ASP A 148 -5.96 13.49 -9.66
C ASP A 148 -6.19 11.98 -9.70
N ILE A 149 -7.13 11.45 -8.91
CA ILE A 149 -7.58 10.05 -9.06
C ILE A 149 -8.14 9.84 -10.47
N LYS A 150 -9.00 10.75 -10.94
CA LYS A 150 -9.56 10.70 -12.29
C LYS A 150 -8.48 10.79 -13.37
N ALA A 151 -7.59 11.79 -13.29
CA ALA A 151 -6.49 11.94 -14.23
C ALA A 151 -5.57 10.70 -14.27
N LEU A 152 -5.29 10.12 -13.10
CA LEU A 152 -4.53 8.88 -12.98
C LEU A 152 -5.24 7.71 -13.66
N CYS A 153 -6.54 7.51 -13.42
CA CYS A 153 -7.30 6.42 -14.06
C CYS A 153 -7.35 6.57 -15.59
N GLU A 154 -7.43 7.80 -16.10
CA GLU A 154 -7.44 8.08 -17.55
C GLU A 154 -6.07 7.84 -18.21
N ALA A 155 -4.96 8.14 -17.52
CA ALA A 155 -3.62 8.13 -18.11
C ALA A 155 -2.76 6.90 -17.73
N SER A 156 -3.15 6.16 -16.69
CA SER A 156 -2.37 5.02 -16.18
C SER A 156 -2.41 3.83 -17.15
N PRO A 157 -1.26 3.20 -17.46
CA PRO A 157 -1.21 1.97 -18.25
C PRO A 157 -1.56 0.71 -17.44
N ILE A 158 -1.79 0.85 -16.13
CA ILE A 158 -2.08 -0.24 -15.19
C ILE A 158 -3.27 0.13 -14.31
N GLU A 159 -3.89 -0.86 -13.68
CA GLU A 159 -5.08 -0.64 -12.86
C GLU A 159 -4.82 0.30 -11.68
N THR A 160 -5.79 1.16 -11.36
CA THR A 160 -5.75 2.03 -10.18
C THR A 160 -6.62 1.46 -9.07
N GLU A 161 -6.02 1.21 -7.91
CA GLU A 161 -6.70 0.81 -6.67
C GLU A 161 -6.65 1.95 -5.67
N ILE A 162 -7.76 2.26 -5.00
CA ILE A 162 -7.79 3.32 -3.96
C ILE A 162 -8.35 2.78 -2.66
N PHE A 163 -7.90 3.33 -1.53
CA PHE A 163 -8.60 3.10 -0.27
C PHE A 163 -9.83 4.00 -0.18
N VAL A 164 -10.99 3.41 0.13
CA VAL A 164 -12.26 4.15 0.28
C VAL A 164 -12.74 4.22 1.72
N HIS A 165 -12.17 3.42 2.63
CA HIS A 165 -12.60 3.38 4.02
C HIS A 165 -11.47 2.98 4.99
N GLY A 166 -11.56 3.44 6.24
CA GLY A 166 -10.72 3.02 7.36
C GLY A 166 -9.59 4.00 7.70
N ALA A 167 -8.52 3.53 8.35
CA ALA A 167 -7.51 4.43 8.93
C ALA A 167 -6.80 5.29 7.87
N LEU A 168 -6.78 6.62 8.10
CA LEU A 168 -6.09 7.60 7.24
C LEU A 168 -4.72 7.98 7.83
N CYS A 169 -3.67 7.91 7.00
CA CYS A 169 -2.32 8.37 7.34
C CYS A 169 -2.18 9.86 7.00
N VAL A 170 -1.50 10.63 7.86
CA VAL A 170 -1.28 12.08 7.63
C VAL A 170 -0.05 12.35 6.77
N SER A 171 0.92 11.44 6.80
CA SER A 171 2.13 11.51 5.98
C SER A 171 1.85 10.95 4.59
N HIS A 172 2.54 11.48 3.59
CA HIS A 172 2.60 10.86 2.27
C HIS A 172 2.99 9.40 2.38
N SER A 173 2.25 8.55 1.65
CA SER A 173 2.32 7.11 1.83
C SER A 173 3.70 6.55 1.42
N GLY A 174 4.30 5.72 2.29
CA GLY A 174 5.62 5.13 2.07
C GLY A 174 6.84 5.97 2.49
N GLN A 175 6.63 7.23 2.89
CA GLN A 175 7.74 8.18 3.13
C GLN A 175 7.95 8.56 4.60
N CYS A 176 7.23 7.93 5.54
CA CYS A 176 7.30 8.29 6.95
C CYS A 176 8.45 7.57 7.68
N LEU A 177 9.41 8.34 8.17
CA LEU A 177 10.53 7.89 8.99
C LEU A 177 10.36 8.22 10.49
N MET A 178 9.27 8.90 10.87
CA MET A 178 9.05 9.37 12.24
C MET A 178 9.14 8.25 13.29
N SER A 179 8.50 7.11 13.00
CA SER A 179 8.41 5.99 13.95
C SER A 179 9.75 5.23 14.09
N SER A 180 10.46 5.00 12.98
CA SER A 180 11.75 4.30 12.99
C SER A 180 12.84 5.16 13.57
N ILE A 181 12.95 6.40 13.12
CA ILE A 181 13.96 7.31 13.63
C ILE A 181 13.65 7.52 15.10
N ILE A 182 12.54 8.11 15.53
CA ILE A 182 12.36 8.45 16.96
C ILE A 182 12.29 7.22 17.87
N GLY A 183 11.57 6.17 17.47
CA GLY A 183 11.22 5.06 18.36
C GLY A 183 11.83 3.70 18.02
N GLY A 184 12.66 3.61 16.97
CA GLY A 184 13.28 2.34 16.53
C GLY A 184 12.31 1.35 15.88
N ARG A 185 11.05 1.73 15.62
CA ARG A 185 10.02 0.84 15.06
C ARG A 185 9.61 1.30 13.68
N SER A 186 10.05 0.61 12.63
CA SER A 186 9.87 1.03 11.25
C SER A 186 8.45 0.80 10.75
N GLY A 187 7.78 1.88 10.33
CA GLY A 187 6.51 1.79 9.62
C GLY A 187 6.66 1.08 8.27
N ASN A 188 7.79 1.30 7.59
CA ASN A 188 8.11 0.67 6.31
C ASN A 188 8.34 -0.85 6.43
N ARG A 189 8.54 -1.35 7.66
CA ARG A 189 8.66 -2.77 7.99
C ARG A 189 7.51 -3.31 8.86
N GLY A 190 6.40 -2.58 8.94
CA GLY A 190 5.17 -3.05 9.59
C GLY A 190 5.09 -2.88 11.11
N GLU A 191 5.96 -2.07 11.69
CA GLU A 191 6.09 -1.88 13.15
C GLU A 191 5.67 -0.48 13.61
N CYS A 192 4.99 0.30 12.77
CA CYS A 192 4.61 1.69 13.05
C CYS A 192 3.97 1.86 14.44
N ALA A 193 4.59 2.67 15.29
CA ALA A 193 4.11 3.02 16.64
C ALA A 193 3.07 4.15 16.65
N GLN A 194 2.66 4.61 15.47
CA GLN A 194 1.65 5.66 15.27
C GLN A 194 1.95 6.98 16.02
N PRO A 195 3.16 7.56 15.93
CA PRO A 195 3.49 8.80 16.66
C PRO A 195 2.58 9.98 16.31
N CYS A 196 2.03 10.03 15.09
CA CYS A 196 1.03 11.01 14.66
C CYS A 196 -0.29 10.96 15.44
N ARG A 197 -0.54 9.89 16.20
CA ARG A 197 -1.74 9.70 17.03
C ARG A 197 -1.54 10.10 18.49
N LEU A 198 -0.34 10.51 18.87
CA LEU A 198 0.03 10.88 20.24
C LEU A 198 -0.17 12.39 20.49
N PRO A 199 -0.28 12.83 21.75
CA PRO A 199 -0.45 14.24 22.07
C PRO A 199 0.85 15.04 21.88
N TYR A 200 0.69 16.29 21.46
CA TYR A 200 1.71 17.32 21.26
C TYR A 200 1.39 18.58 22.08
N GLN A 201 2.40 19.38 22.37
CA GLN A 201 2.27 20.61 23.16
C GLN A 201 1.80 21.78 22.27
N THR A 202 0.55 21.72 21.81
CA THR A 202 -0.11 22.79 21.04
C THR A 202 -1.54 23.02 21.54
N LYS A 203 -2.21 24.11 21.14
CA LYS A 203 -3.61 24.37 21.51
C LYS A 203 -4.54 23.21 21.16
N ASN A 204 -4.30 22.58 20.01
CA ASN A 204 -4.89 21.29 19.67
C ASN A 204 -3.87 20.19 19.97
N PRO A 205 -4.06 19.34 21.00
CA PRO A 205 -3.07 18.35 21.37
C PRO A 205 -2.84 17.28 20.30
N TYR A 206 -3.70 17.14 19.28
CA TYR A 206 -3.57 16.11 18.25
C TYR A 206 -3.53 16.69 16.82
N PRO A 207 -2.54 17.54 16.48
CA PRO A 207 -2.50 18.27 15.21
C PRO A 207 -2.25 17.36 13.98
N LEU A 208 -1.82 16.12 14.22
CA LEU A 208 -1.46 15.13 13.20
C LEU A 208 -2.43 13.93 13.13
N SER A 209 -3.40 13.83 14.04
CA SER A 209 -4.27 12.65 14.14
C SER A 209 -5.54 12.83 13.29
N LEU A 210 -5.62 12.16 12.14
CA LEU A 210 -6.76 12.25 11.22
C LEU A 210 -7.93 11.32 11.61
N LYS A 211 -9.18 11.71 11.34
CA LYS A 211 -10.32 10.79 11.39
C LYS A 211 -10.13 9.63 10.40
N ASP A 212 -10.97 8.61 10.52
CA ASP A 212 -10.99 7.52 9.54
C ASP A 212 -11.60 8.03 8.22
N LEU A 213 -11.06 7.56 7.10
CA LEU A 213 -11.54 7.83 5.75
C LEU A 213 -12.90 7.15 5.55
N CYS A 214 -13.82 7.83 4.88
CA CYS A 214 -15.03 7.22 4.33
C CYS A 214 -15.45 7.95 3.04
N LEU A 215 -15.37 7.25 1.91
CA LEU A 215 -15.78 7.76 0.60
C LEU A 215 -17.13 7.19 0.14
N ALA A 216 -17.86 6.49 1.01
CA ALA A 216 -19.10 5.79 0.66
C ALA A 216 -20.17 6.68 0.01
N ALA A 217 -20.22 7.97 0.33
CA ALA A 217 -21.13 8.93 -0.30
C ALA A 217 -20.76 9.25 -1.77
N TYR A 218 -19.50 9.03 -2.15
CA TYR A 218 -18.91 9.40 -3.43
C TYR A 218 -18.72 8.19 -4.37
N MET A 219 -19.37 7.05 -4.09
CA MET A 219 -19.19 5.84 -4.89
C MET A 219 -19.49 6.02 -6.39
N PRO A 220 -20.57 6.71 -6.82
CA PRO A 220 -20.87 6.86 -8.24
C PRO A 220 -19.73 7.51 -9.03
N GLU A 221 -19.24 8.67 -8.57
CA GLU A 221 -18.19 9.40 -9.29
C GLU A 221 -16.84 8.65 -9.28
N LEU A 222 -16.55 7.86 -8.25
CA LEU A 222 -15.36 7.02 -8.21
C LEU A 222 -15.46 5.81 -9.15
N ILE A 223 -16.65 5.22 -9.31
CA ILE A 223 -16.91 4.18 -10.29
C ILE A 223 -16.76 4.76 -11.71
N ASP A 224 -17.38 5.92 -11.95
CA ASP A 224 -17.35 6.60 -13.26
C ASP A 224 -15.96 7.10 -13.64
N ALA A 225 -15.11 7.42 -12.65
CA ALA A 225 -13.71 7.77 -12.87
C ALA A 225 -12.85 6.60 -13.36
N GLY A 226 -13.35 5.35 -13.31
CA GLY A 226 -12.63 4.17 -13.79
C GLY A 226 -11.68 3.54 -12.76
N VAL A 227 -11.92 3.74 -11.46
CA VAL A 227 -11.18 3.04 -10.41
C VAL A 227 -11.43 1.53 -10.55
N ALA A 228 -10.37 0.73 -10.59
CA ALA A 228 -10.48 -0.71 -10.83
C ALA A 228 -10.78 -1.51 -9.55
N SER A 229 -10.26 -1.08 -8.40
CA SER A 229 -10.45 -1.75 -7.12
C SER A 229 -10.64 -0.76 -5.96
N PHE A 230 -11.67 -0.99 -5.16
CA PHE A 230 -11.97 -0.26 -3.93
C PHE A 230 -11.51 -1.06 -2.72
N LYS A 231 -10.52 -0.51 -2.02
CA LYS A 231 -9.89 -1.16 -0.88
C LYS A 231 -10.40 -0.64 0.45
N ILE A 232 -10.71 -1.56 1.35
CA ILE A 232 -11.04 -1.25 2.74
C ILE A 232 -9.81 -1.44 3.62
N GLU A 233 -9.47 -0.45 4.46
CA GLU A 233 -8.44 -0.62 5.50
C GLU A 233 -9.09 -1.26 6.74
N GLY A 234 -8.49 -2.34 7.25
CA GLY A 234 -9.04 -2.97 8.45
C GLY A 234 -8.43 -4.30 8.89
N ARG A 235 -7.18 -4.62 8.52
CA ARG A 235 -6.56 -5.92 8.89
C ARG A 235 -6.40 -6.17 10.40
N MET A 236 -6.62 -5.16 11.24
CA MET A 236 -6.62 -5.29 12.70
C MET A 236 -8.01 -5.07 13.31
N LYS A 237 -9.06 -5.09 12.49
CA LYS A 237 -10.45 -4.86 12.91
C LYS A 237 -11.15 -6.19 13.14
N THR A 238 -12.29 -6.12 13.82
CA THR A 238 -13.10 -7.30 14.14
C THR A 238 -13.80 -7.87 12.91
N PRO A 239 -14.20 -9.15 12.91
CA PRO A 239 -15.02 -9.73 11.85
C PRO A 239 -16.32 -8.95 11.59
N ASP A 240 -16.97 -8.43 12.64
CA ASP A 240 -18.19 -7.60 12.52
C ASP A 240 -17.93 -6.31 11.73
N TYR A 241 -16.80 -5.64 11.97
CA TYR A 241 -16.39 -4.48 11.17
C TYR A 241 -16.23 -4.86 9.70
N VAL A 242 -15.52 -5.96 9.43
CA VAL A 242 -15.28 -6.43 8.06
C VAL A 242 -16.60 -6.76 7.36
N TYR A 243 -17.46 -7.57 7.97
CA TYR A 243 -18.73 -7.95 7.36
C TYR A 243 -19.62 -6.73 7.11
N GLY A 244 -19.79 -5.86 8.13
CA GLY A 244 -20.70 -4.72 8.05
C GLY A 244 -20.27 -3.68 7.03
N VAL A 245 -18.98 -3.34 6.98
CA VAL A 245 -18.44 -2.38 6.00
C VAL A 245 -18.51 -2.96 4.60
N ILE A 246 -18.06 -4.21 4.39
CA ILE A 246 -18.07 -4.85 3.07
C ILE A 246 -19.49 -4.99 2.53
N SER A 247 -20.46 -5.40 3.36
CA SER A 247 -21.86 -5.53 2.94
C SER A 247 -22.44 -4.21 2.45
N ILE A 248 -22.10 -3.10 3.13
CA ILE A 248 -22.54 -1.76 2.72
C ILE A 248 -21.88 -1.39 1.40
N TYR A 249 -20.55 -1.44 1.29
CA TYR A 249 -19.86 -1.08 0.04
C TYR A 249 -20.28 -1.96 -1.15
N ARG A 250 -20.49 -3.27 -0.94
CA ARG A 250 -21.02 -4.18 -1.97
C ARG A 250 -22.34 -3.67 -2.53
N LYS A 251 -23.28 -3.32 -1.64
CA LYS A 251 -24.58 -2.75 -2.00
C LYS A 251 -24.42 -1.44 -2.78
N LEU A 252 -23.56 -0.53 -2.32
CA LEU A 252 -23.35 0.77 -2.98
C LEU A 252 -22.78 0.64 -4.39
N ILE A 253 -21.84 -0.29 -4.60
CA ILE A 253 -21.26 -0.57 -5.91
C ILE A 253 -22.31 -1.22 -6.83
N ASP A 254 -23.10 -2.16 -6.31
CA ASP A 254 -24.11 -2.89 -7.09
C ASP A 254 -25.26 -2.01 -7.54
N GLU A 255 -25.69 -1.11 -6.66
CA GLU A 255 -26.77 -0.15 -6.90
C GLU A 255 -26.28 1.14 -7.57
N HIS A 256 -24.96 1.29 -7.79
CA HIS A 256 -24.32 2.49 -8.33
C HIS A 256 -24.80 3.78 -7.64
N ARG A 257 -24.70 3.84 -6.30
CA ARG A 257 -25.15 5.01 -5.53
C ARG A 257 -24.26 5.33 -4.34
N GLY A 258 -24.39 6.56 -3.85
CA GLY A 258 -23.79 6.98 -2.58
C GLY A 258 -24.52 6.40 -1.36
N ALA A 259 -23.78 6.29 -0.26
CA ALA A 259 -24.32 5.88 1.04
C ALA A 259 -25.33 6.88 1.60
N THR A 260 -26.35 6.36 2.27
CA THR A 260 -27.26 7.18 3.08
C THR A 260 -26.62 7.55 4.42
N GLU A 261 -27.17 8.56 5.10
CA GLU A 261 -26.72 8.92 6.46
C GLU A 261 -26.87 7.77 7.46
N GLU A 262 -27.87 6.90 7.28
CA GLU A 262 -28.07 5.70 8.10
C GLU A 262 -26.96 4.67 7.88
N GLU A 263 -26.59 4.40 6.63
CA GLU A 263 -25.49 3.50 6.28
C GLU A 263 -24.15 4.02 6.83
N ILE A 264 -23.92 5.35 6.77
CA ILE A 264 -22.74 5.98 7.38
C ILE A 264 -22.75 5.84 8.90
N ARG A 265 -23.89 6.08 9.57
CA ARG A 265 -24.02 5.89 11.03
C ARG A 265 -23.78 4.43 11.44
N LYS A 266 -24.26 3.48 10.64
CA LYS A 266 -24.01 2.05 10.86
C LYS A 266 -22.53 1.70 10.75
N MET A 267 -21.79 2.24 9.77
CA MET A 267 -20.33 2.05 9.72
C MET A 267 -19.63 2.69 10.91
N ALA A 268 -20.07 3.89 11.33
CA ALA A 268 -19.47 4.61 12.45
C ALA A 268 -19.63 3.86 13.78
N SER A 269 -20.75 3.14 13.98
CA SER A 269 -20.94 2.32 15.19
C SER A 269 -19.99 1.13 15.25
N LEU A 270 -19.66 0.52 14.11
CA LEU A 270 -18.69 -0.59 14.04
C LEU A 270 -17.28 -0.15 14.41
N PHE A 271 -16.83 0.99 13.87
CA PHE A 271 -15.60 1.63 14.28
C PHE A 271 -15.52 3.04 13.68
N CYS A 272 -15.18 4.04 14.49
CA CYS A 272 -14.68 5.31 13.97
C CYS A 272 -13.73 5.99 14.96
N ARG A 273 -13.24 7.16 14.54
CA ARG A 273 -12.36 8.02 15.32
C ARG A 273 -12.92 9.45 15.27
N SER A 274 -13.80 9.81 16.20
CA SER A 274 -14.55 11.07 16.14
C SER A 274 -15.33 11.24 14.82
N GLY A 275 -15.93 10.15 14.32
CA GLY A 275 -16.59 10.08 13.02
C GLY A 275 -15.62 9.87 11.84
N PHE A 276 -16.04 10.31 10.66
CA PHE A 276 -15.31 10.13 9.40
C PHE A 276 -14.87 11.47 8.78
N THR A 277 -13.93 11.37 7.84
CA THR A 277 -13.56 12.42 6.89
C THR A 277 -13.57 11.82 5.48
N ASP A 278 -13.84 12.65 4.48
CA ASP A 278 -13.63 12.34 3.06
C ASP A 278 -12.14 12.46 2.66
N GLY A 279 -11.25 12.72 3.62
CA GLY A 279 -9.83 12.82 3.39
C GLY A 279 -9.50 14.03 2.52
N TYR A 280 -8.86 13.76 1.38
CA TYR A 280 -8.44 14.79 0.43
C TYR A 280 -9.34 14.85 -0.80
N HIS A 281 -10.37 13.99 -0.87
CA HIS A 281 -11.24 13.82 -2.03
C HIS A 281 -11.87 15.13 -2.52
N THR A 282 -12.43 15.94 -1.61
CA THR A 282 -13.09 17.22 -1.91
C THR A 282 -12.17 18.43 -1.82
N GLU A 283 -10.87 18.23 -1.56
CA GLU A 283 -9.87 19.29 -1.34
C GLU A 283 -10.17 20.23 -0.16
N LYS A 284 -11.16 19.92 0.69
CA LYS A 284 -11.50 20.69 1.91
C LYS A 284 -10.53 20.37 3.06
N ILE A 285 -9.26 20.64 2.86
CA ILE A 285 -8.17 20.28 3.79
C ILE A 285 -8.13 21.25 4.97
N ASN A 286 -8.70 20.86 6.11
CA ASN A 286 -8.76 21.69 7.32
C ASN A 286 -8.77 20.86 8.63
N LYS A 287 -8.90 21.54 9.77
CA LYS A 287 -8.90 20.92 11.10
C LYS A 287 -10.02 19.90 11.34
N ASN A 288 -11.11 19.92 10.57
CA ASN A 288 -12.22 18.97 10.71
C ASN A 288 -11.82 17.55 10.29
N MET A 289 -10.73 17.40 9.55
CA MET A 289 -10.12 16.11 9.26
C MET A 289 -9.46 15.49 10.50
N LEU A 290 -9.23 16.25 11.57
CA LEU A 290 -8.59 15.75 12.79
C LEU A 290 -9.59 15.06 13.72
N GLY A 291 -9.14 14.02 14.41
CA GLY A 291 -9.92 13.29 15.38
C GLY A 291 -9.10 12.33 16.22
N VAL A 292 -9.65 11.93 17.36
CA VAL A 292 -9.10 10.90 18.25
C VAL A 292 -10.16 9.86 18.56
N ARG A 293 -9.74 8.68 19.02
CA ARG A 293 -10.69 7.64 19.38
C ARG A 293 -11.15 7.91 20.81
N THR A 294 -12.34 8.47 20.95
CA THR A 294 -12.90 8.90 22.23
C THR A 294 -13.43 7.70 23.02
N ASP A 295 -13.72 7.89 24.30
CA ASP A 295 -14.38 6.84 25.10
C ASP A 295 -15.83 6.62 24.65
N SER A 296 -16.50 7.66 24.16
CA SER A 296 -17.82 7.53 23.52
C SER A 296 -17.74 6.64 22.28
N ASP A 297 -16.75 6.82 21.41
CA ASP A 297 -16.56 5.96 20.23
C ASP A 297 -16.40 4.49 20.65
N LYS A 298 -15.61 4.23 21.71
CA LYS A 298 -15.38 2.87 22.23
C LYS A 298 -16.67 2.27 22.80
N GLN A 299 -17.45 3.05 23.54
CA GLN A 299 -18.72 2.61 24.12
C GLN A 299 -19.73 2.26 23.03
N THR A 300 -19.87 3.11 22.01
CA THR A 300 -20.76 2.85 20.86
C THR A 300 -20.38 1.55 20.14
N THR A 301 -19.09 1.31 19.90
CA THR A 301 -18.63 0.04 19.31
C THR A 301 -18.85 -1.15 20.25
N ALA A 302 -18.69 -0.98 21.56
CA ALA A 302 -18.90 -2.06 22.50
C ALA A 302 -20.40 -2.41 22.66
N SER A 303 -21.28 -1.43 22.51
CA SER A 303 -22.73 -1.58 22.62
C SER A 303 -23.43 -1.92 21.30
N SER A 304 -22.71 -1.91 20.17
CA SER A 304 -23.31 -2.27 18.89
C SER A 304 -23.70 -3.74 18.89
N GLU A 305 -24.90 -4.04 18.42
CA GLU A 305 -25.36 -5.42 18.27
C GLU A 305 -24.38 -6.23 17.41
N LYS A 306 -24.08 -7.45 17.85
CA LYS A 306 -23.24 -8.37 17.06
C LYS A 306 -23.92 -8.64 15.74
N ILE A 307 -23.15 -8.54 14.66
CA ILE A 307 -23.70 -8.80 13.33
C ILE A 307 -23.90 -10.31 13.18
N VAL A 308 -25.15 -10.71 12.94
CA VAL A 308 -25.45 -12.07 12.50
C VAL A 308 -25.03 -12.21 11.04
N MET A 309 -23.90 -12.88 10.81
CA MET A 309 -23.40 -13.15 9.47
C MET A 309 -24.34 -14.11 8.77
N THR A 310 -24.84 -13.72 7.60
CA THR A 310 -25.65 -14.60 6.77
C THR A 310 -24.72 -15.42 5.87
N PRO A 311 -24.77 -16.76 5.92
CA PRO A 311 -23.95 -17.58 5.05
C PRO A 311 -24.26 -17.29 3.58
N ARG A 312 -23.25 -16.92 2.80
CA ARG A 312 -23.33 -16.89 1.35
C ARG A 312 -23.40 -18.33 0.84
N LYS A 313 -24.42 -18.64 0.05
CA LYS A 313 -24.56 -19.93 -0.64
C LYS A 313 -24.20 -19.78 -2.12
N ILE A 314 -23.72 -20.87 -2.71
CA ILE A 314 -23.41 -21.00 -4.14
C ILE A 314 -24.60 -21.70 -4.80
N ASP A 315 -25.19 -21.04 -5.79
CA ASP A 315 -26.32 -21.60 -6.51
C ASP A 315 -25.87 -22.68 -7.50
N ILE A 316 -26.50 -23.85 -7.42
CA ILE A 316 -26.28 -24.97 -8.35
C ILE A 316 -27.62 -25.50 -8.85
N SER A 317 -27.65 -25.91 -10.12
CA SER A 317 -28.77 -26.66 -10.71
C SER A 317 -28.50 -28.15 -10.59
N LEU A 318 -29.54 -28.93 -10.27
CA LEU A 318 -29.48 -30.36 -10.04
C LEU A 318 -30.38 -31.10 -11.03
N ASN A 319 -29.87 -32.16 -11.64
CA ASN A 319 -30.63 -33.07 -12.49
C ASN A 319 -30.46 -34.52 -12.01
N GLY A 320 -31.56 -35.16 -11.59
CA GLY A 320 -31.59 -36.56 -11.16
C GLY A 320 -32.28 -37.46 -12.17
N GLU A 321 -31.65 -38.55 -12.58
CA GLU A 321 -32.21 -39.58 -13.45
C GLU A 321 -32.28 -40.92 -12.71
N PHE A 322 -33.48 -41.46 -12.55
CA PHE A 322 -33.76 -42.69 -11.81
C PHE A 322 -34.65 -43.62 -12.64
N LEU A 323 -34.04 -44.35 -13.58
CA LEU A 323 -34.74 -45.16 -14.58
C LEU A 323 -34.58 -46.65 -14.30
N VAL A 324 -35.64 -47.44 -14.43
CA VAL A 324 -35.61 -48.88 -14.10
C VAL A 324 -34.55 -49.61 -14.92
N GLY A 325 -33.73 -50.41 -14.25
CA GLY A 325 -32.65 -51.19 -14.89
C GLY A 325 -31.41 -50.37 -15.28
N LYS A 326 -31.39 -49.06 -15.00
CA LYS A 326 -30.22 -48.20 -15.16
C LYS A 326 -29.69 -47.74 -13.79
N PRO A 327 -28.39 -47.43 -13.68
CA PRO A 327 -27.85 -46.74 -12.50
C PRO A 327 -28.56 -45.41 -12.26
N ALA A 328 -28.81 -45.08 -10.99
CA ALA A 328 -29.23 -43.74 -10.60
C ALA A 328 -28.12 -42.73 -10.96
N VAL A 329 -28.49 -41.60 -11.55
CA VAL A 329 -27.54 -40.55 -11.93
C VAL A 329 -27.97 -39.23 -11.31
N LEU A 330 -27.02 -38.52 -10.70
CA LEU A 330 -27.22 -37.17 -10.20
C LEU A 330 -26.16 -36.24 -10.81
N THR A 331 -26.59 -35.19 -11.48
CA THR A 331 -25.72 -34.19 -12.12
C THR A 331 -25.90 -32.83 -11.46
N GLY A 332 -24.81 -32.18 -11.08
CA GLY A 332 -24.79 -30.81 -10.59
C GLY A 332 -24.12 -29.89 -11.61
N ARG A 333 -24.68 -28.68 -11.80
CA ARG A 333 -24.17 -27.68 -12.73
C ARG A 333 -24.14 -26.30 -12.10
N MET A 334 -23.11 -25.52 -12.42
CA MET A 334 -23.12 -24.08 -12.21
C MET A 334 -22.20 -23.36 -13.20
N GLU A 335 -22.45 -22.08 -13.44
CA GLU A 335 -21.60 -21.24 -14.29
C GLU A 335 -21.03 -20.08 -13.48
N ARG A 336 -19.72 -19.84 -13.61
CA ARG A 336 -19.02 -18.71 -12.99
C ARG A 336 -18.05 -18.11 -13.98
N GLU A 337 -18.15 -16.81 -14.22
CA GLU A 337 -17.24 -16.08 -15.12
C GLU A 337 -17.12 -16.73 -16.53
N GLY A 338 -18.22 -17.29 -17.05
CA GLY A 338 -18.25 -17.97 -18.35
C GLY A 338 -17.69 -19.40 -18.34
N VAL A 339 -17.31 -19.93 -17.18
CA VAL A 339 -16.83 -21.31 -16.99
C VAL A 339 -17.95 -22.17 -16.42
N LEU A 340 -18.30 -23.25 -17.14
CA LEU A 340 -19.26 -24.26 -16.70
C LEU A 340 -18.57 -25.32 -15.82
N TYR A 341 -19.07 -25.49 -14.60
CA TYR A 341 -18.69 -26.56 -13.69
C TYR A 341 -19.81 -27.60 -13.69
N GLU A 342 -19.49 -28.83 -14.13
CA GLU A 342 -20.43 -29.94 -14.17
C GLU A 342 -19.80 -31.19 -13.53
N HIS A 343 -20.54 -31.84 -12.63
CA HIS A 343 -20.16 -33.14 -12.08
C HIS A 343 -21.33 -34.11 -12.09
N LYS A 344 -21.03 -35.38 -12.36
CA LYS A 344 -21.98 -36.49 -12.43
C LYS A 344 -21.60 -37.57 -11.44
N ILE A 345 -22.53 -37.94 -10.56
CA ILE A 345 -22.42 -39.06 -9.62
C ILE A 345 -23.34 -40.19 -10.08
N THR A 346 -22.83 -41.42 -10.01
CA THR A 346 -23.57 -42.63 -10.37
C THR A 346 -23.77 -43.49 -9.14
N GLY A 347 -25.01 -43.83 -8.84
CA GLY A 347 -25.40 -44.71 -7.74
C GLY A 347 -25.74 -46.12 -8.21
N ASP A 348 -26.45 -46.85 -7.35
CA ASP A 348 -26.88 -48.22 -7.64
C ASP A 348 -27.92 -48.28 -8.76
N VAL A 349 -28.08 -49.47 -9.35
CA VAL A 349 -29.10 -49.74 -10.36
C VAL A 349 -30.50 -49.58 -9.75
N CYS A 350 -31.33 -48.74 -10.37
CA CYS A 350 -32.70 -48.53 -9.94
C CYS A 350 -33.54 -49.79 -10.20
N VAL A 351 -34.13 -50.33 -9.14
CA VAL A 351 -35.03 -51.48 -9.20
C VAL A 351 -36.49 -51.01 -9.29
N LYS A 352 -37.32 -51.76 -10.02
CA LYS A 352 -38.76 -51.49 -10.11
C LYS A 352 -39.41 -51.66 -8.74
N ALA A 353 -40.30 -50.74 -8.37
CA ALA A 353 -41.00 -50.80 -7.09
C ALA A 353 -42.04 -51.93 -7.08
N GLU A 354 -41.92 -52.89 -6.15
CA GLU A 354 -42.89 -53.97 -5.96
C GLU A 354 -44.00 -53.65 -4.94
N LYS A 355 -43.70 -52.80 -3.93
CA LYS A 355 -44.63 -52.45 -2.83
C LYS A 355 -44.57 -51.00 -2.36
N THR A 356 -43.41 -50.37 -2.45
CA THR A 356 -43.20 -48.98 -1.99
C THR A 356 -42.41 -48.23 -3.05
N GLN A 357 -43.09 -47.30 -3.71
CA GLN A 357 -42.49 -46.41 -4.70
C GLN A 357 -41.89 -45.19 -4.00
N THR A 358 -40.73 -44.73 -4.48
CA THR A 358 -40.22 -43.41 -4.10
C THR A 358 -40.71 -42.39 -5.11
N SER A 359 -41.58 -41.48 -4.69
CA SER A 359 -42.19 -40.52 -5.62
C SER A 359 -41.15 -39.52 -6.15
N PRO A 360 -41.29 -39.03 -7.39
CA PRO A 360 -40.43 -37.99 -7.95
C PRO A 360 -40.34 -36.73 -7.09
N GLU A 361 -41.44 -36.34 -6.43
CA GLU A 361 -41.50 -35.19 -5.52
C GLU A 361 -40.61 -35.44 -4.31
N ARG A 362 -40.67 -36.64 -3.72
CA ARG A 362 -39.83 -37.02 -2.59
C ARG A 362 -38.35 -37.09 -2.98
N LEU A 363 -38.02 -37.52 -4.19
CA LEU A 363 -36.65 -37.46 -4.71
C LEU A 363 -36.19 -36.01 -4.82
N SER A 364 -36.98 -35.15 -5.47
CA SER A 364 -36.71 -33.72 -5.63
C SER A 364 -36.51 -33.00 -4.29
N GLU A 365 -37.43 -33.19 -3.34
CA GLU A 365 -37.33 -32.64 -1.98
C GLU A 365 -36.07 -33.09 -1.23
N ASN A 366 -35.57 -34.30 -1.47
CA ASN A 366 -34.32 -34.73 -0.85
C ASN A 366 -33.10 -34.16 -1.56
N LEU A 367 -33.14 -33.95 -2.87
CA LEU A 367 -32.04 -33.32 -3.60
C LEU A 367 -31.82 -31.85 -3.19
N THR A 368 -32.88 -31.11 -2.83
CA THR A 368 -32.76 -29.71 -2.37
C THR A 368 -32.12 -29.54 -0.99
N LYS A 369 -32.04 -30.61 -0.16
CA LYS A 369 -31.55 -30.55 1.23
C LYS A 369 -30.02 -30.45 1.35
N LEU A 370 -29.47 -29.35 0.87
CA LEU A 370 -28.04 -29.02 0.86
C LEU A 370 -27.55 -28.27 2.12
N GLY A 371 -28.39 -28.12 3.15
CA GLY A 371 -28.25 -27.14 4.25
C GLY A 371 -26.85 -26.90 4.83
N ALA A 372 -26.09 -27.96 5.15
CA ALA A 372 -24.74 -27.84 5.74
C ALA A 372 -23.61 -27.58 4.71
N THR A 373 -23.88 -27.78 3.42
CA THR A 373 -22.93 -27.56 2.32
C THR A 373 -22.90 -26.08 1.93
N PRO A 374 -21.88 -25.57 1.22
CA PRO A 374 -21.87 -24.19 0.73
C PRO A 374 -22.92 -23.92 -0.35
N PHE A 375 -23.67 -24.93 -0.81
CA PHE A 375 -24.58 -24.81 -1.94
C PHE A 375 -26.04 -24.53 -1.56
N ARG A 376 -26.75 -23.92 -2.51
CA ARG A 376 -28.21 -23.81 -2.55
C ARG A 376 -28.69 -24.36 -3.89
N ALA A 377 -29.72 -25.19 -3.86
CA ALA A 377 -30.35 -25.68 -5.09
C ALA A 377 -31.20 -24.56 -5.69
N LEU A 378 -30.86 -24.14 -6.91
CA LEU A 378 -31.63 -23.13 -7.65
C LEU A 378 -32.74 -23.79 -8.47
N ASP A 379 -32.34 -24.73 -9.34
CA ASP A 379 -33.25 -25.53 -10.15
C ASP A 379 -33.04 -27.01 -9.87
N VAL A 380 -34.12 -27.77 -9.69
CA VAL A 380 -34.05 -29.22 -9.51
C VAL A 380 -34.99 -29.90 -10.50
N SER A 381 -34.40 -30.72 -11.37
CA SER A 381 -35.14 -31.58 -12.30
C SER A 381 -34.95 -33.04 -11.89
N VAL A 382 -36.05 -33.81 -11.90
CA VAL A 382 -36.03 -35.24 -11.62
C VAL A 382 -36.79 -35.96 -12.72
N ASN A 383 -36.12 -36.90 -13.37
CA ASN A 383 -36.71 -37.86 -14.29
C ASN A 383 -36.66 -39.25 -13.64
N ALA A 384 -37.82 -39.80 -13.26
CA ALA A 384 -37.89 -41.06 -12.53
C ALA A 384 -39.03 -41.95 -13.01
N ASP A 385 -38.73 -43.25 -13.16
CA ASP A 385 -39.74 -44.31 -13.35
C ASP A 385 -40.34 -44.74 -11.99
N ASP A 386 -41.19 -45.77 -11.97
CA ASP A 386 -41.68 -46.43 -10.75
C ASP A 386 -40.57 -47.22 -10.05
N VAL A 387 -39.62 -46.50 -9.43
CA VAL A 387 -38.41 -47.06 -8.81
C VAL A 387 -38.51 -47.12 -7.28
N ASN A 388 -37.83 -48.10 -6.70
CA ASN A 388 -37.56 -48.14 -5.26
C ASN A 388 -36.09 -47.81 -5.01
N VAL A 389 -35.79 -46.53 -4.76
CA VAL A 389 -34.46 -46.05 -4.41
C VAL A 389 -34.46 -45.59 -2.96
N PRO A 390 -33.64 -46.19 -2.08
CA PRO A 390 -33.54 -45.75 -0.70
C PRO A 390 -33.14 -44.27 -0.59
N ILE A 391 -33.83 -43.49 0.24
CA ILE A 391 -33.48 -42.08 0.49
C ILE A 391 -32.05 -41.94 1.07
N SER A 392 -31.55 -42.96 1.76
CA SER A 392 -30.15 -43.01 2.19
C SER A 392 -29.16 -42.99 1.02
N ALA A 393 -29.47 -43.68 -0.09
CA ALA A 393 -28.67 -43.69 -1.31
C ALA A 393 -28.71 -42.33 -2.01
N VAL A 394 -29.91 -41.73 -2.13
CA VAL A 394 -30.07 -40.36 -2.67
C VAL A 394 -29.29 -39.33 -1.84
N ASN A 395 -29.36 -39.44 -0.52
CA ASN A 395 -28.60 -38.58 0.39
C ASN A 395 -27.08 -38.78 0.26
N ALA A 396 -26.61 -40.01 0.02
CA ALA A 396 -25.20 -40.30 -0.23
C ALA A 396 -24.74 -39.66 -1.55
N MET A 397 -25.47 -39.90 -2.65
CA MET A 397 -25.18 -39.28 -3.95
C MET A 397 -25.18 -37.75 -3.87
N ARG A 398 -26.12 -37.14 -3.13
CA ARG A 398 -26.15 -35.68 -2.92
C ARG A 398 -24.90 -35.18 -2.20
N ARG A 399 -24.45 -35.86 -1.14
CA ARG A 399 -23.24 -35.47 -0.39
C ARG A 399 -21.99 -35.62 -1.24
N GLU A 400 -21.91 -36.71 -2.01
CA GLU A 400 -20.81 -36.97 -2.93
C GLU A 400 -20.76 -35.92 -4.04
N LEU A 401 -21.90 -35.58 -4.64
CA LEU A 401 -21.99 -34.52 -5.64
C LEU A 401 -21.54 -33.18 -5.05
N ALA A 402 -22.01 -32.82 -3.85
CA ALA A 402 -21.60 -31.58 -3.19
C ALA A 402 -20.07 -31.55 -3.00
N SER A 403 -19.48 -32.63 -2.48
CA SER A 403 -18.02 -32.72 -2.32
C SER A 403 -17.27 -32.60 -3.66
N ALA A 404 -17.76 -33.24 -4.72
CA ALA A 404 -17.16 -33.16 -6.05
C ALA A 404 -17.24 -31.73 -6.61
N MET A 405 -18.40 -31.06 -6.46
CA MET A 405 -18.58 -29.67 -6.86
C MET A 405 -17.67 -28.72 -6.06
N GLU A 406 -17.45 -28.95 -4.76
CA GLU A 406 -16.51 -28.15 -3.96
C GLU A 406 -15.09 -28.24 -4.52
N GLU A 407 -14.58 -29.46 -4.74
CA GLU A 407 -13.23 -29.65 -5.30
C GLU A 407 -13.10 -29.07 -6.71
N ALA A 408 -14.15 -29.16 -7.53
CA ALA A 408 -14.17 -28.57 -8.88
C ALA A 408 -14.02 -27.05 -8.83
N LEU A 409 -14.75 -26.39 -7.92
CA LEU A 409 -14.73 -24.94 -7.76
C LEU A 409 -13.46 -24.44 -7.10
N ILE A 410 -12.87 -25.23 -6.20
CA ILE A 410 -11.53 -24.95 -5.67
C ILE A 410 -10.50 -25.06 -6.80
N GLY A 411 -10.60 -26.10 -7.64
CA GLY A 411 -9.72 -26.34 -8.77
C GLY A 411 -8.25 -26.54 -8.36
N THR A 412 -7.36 -26.46 -9.35
CA THR A 412 -5.91 -26.61 -9.14
C THR A 412 -5.17 -25.27 -9.20
N ALA A 413 -4.10 -25.16 -8.42
CA ALA A 413 -3.20 -24.02 -8.50
C ALA A 413 -2.41 -24.05 -9.82
N LYS A 414 -2.06 -22.85 -10.33
CA LYS A 414 -1.17 -22.73 -11.48
C LYS A 414 0.24 -23.17 -11.07
N GLU A 415 0.90 -23.92 -11.94
CA GLU A 415 2.29 -24.32 -11.72
C GLU A 415 3.26 -23.18 -12.03
N TYR A 416 4.28 -23.05 -11.19
CA TYR A 416 5.37 -22.09 -11.36
C TYR A 416 6.72 -22.80 -11.21
N PRO A 417 7.80 -22.25 -11.79
CA PRO A 417 9.14 -22.77 -11.57
C PRO A 417 9.47 -22.82 -10.07
N LYS A 418 10.14 -23.89 -9.64
CA LYS A 418 10.57 -24.01 -8.24
C LYS A 418 11.69 -23.03 -7.94
N PHE A 419 11.58 -22.35 -6.80
CA PHE A 419 12.63 -21.47 -6.34
C PHE A 419 13.76 -22.29 -5.71
N THR A 420 14.97 -22.13 -6.23
CA THR A 420 16.14 -22.89 -5.78
C THR A 420 17.05 -22.04 -4.91
N LYS A 421 17.53 -20.91 -5.46
CA LYS A 421 18.43 -19.99 -4.77
C LYS A 421 18.36 -18.60 -5.37
N LEU A 422 18.42 -17.60 -4.50
CA LEU A 422 18.62 -16.21 -4.90
C LEU A 422 20.10 -15.95 -5.18
N THR A 423 20.40 -15.42 -6.37
CA THR A 423 21.72 -14.88 -6.69
C THR A 423 21.69 -13.38 -6.48
N LEU A 424 22.30 -12.90 -5.39
CA LEU A 424 22.38 -11.47 -5.14
C LEU A 424 23.28 -10.78 -6.19
N PRO A 425 22.94 -9.55 -6.59
CA PRO A 425 23.79 -8.74 -7.45
C PRO A 425 25.20 -8.60 -6.89
N ARG A 426 26.18 -8.54 -7.80
CA ARG A 426 27.59 -8.30 -7.48
C ARG A 426 27.94 -6.87 -7.87
N GLY A 427 28.84 -6.25 -7.11
CA GLY A 427 29.30 -4.90 -7.39
C GLY A 427 29.85 -4.24 -6.13
N ALA A 428 30.98 -3.56 -6.29
CA ALA A 428 31.66 -2.82 -5.23
C ALA A 428 32.11 -1.46 -5.77
N VAL A 429 31.19 -0.71 -6.38
CA VAL A 429 31.50 0.67 -6.78
C VAL A 429 31.60 1.51 -5.51
N GLU A 430 32.82 1.81 -5.13
CA GLU A 430 33.14 2.71 -4.03
C GLU A 430 33.21 4.15 -4.53
N SER A 431 32.79 5.09 -3.69
CA SER A 431 32.96 6.53 -3.96
C SER A 431 33.26 7.28 -2.66
N SER A 432 34.21 8.20 -2.73
CA SER A 432 34.57 9.13 -1.65
C SER A 432 33.99 10.54 -1.86
N GLU A 433 33.07 10.68 -2.82
CA GLU A 433 32.43 11.95 -3.11
C GLU A 433 31.60 12.44 -1.93
N LYS A 434 31.36 13.75 -1.92
CA LYS A 434 30.59 14.45 -0.91
C LYS A 434 29.44 15.15 -1.61
N SER A 435 28.25 14.83 -1.17
CA SER A 435 27.03 15.46 -1.64
C SER A 435 26.31 16.14 -0.48
N ALA A 436 25.53 17.16 -0.79
CA ALA A 436 24.68 17.82 0.19
C ALA A 436 23.34 18.23 -0.42
N TYR A 437 22.29 18.14 0.38
CA TYR A 437 21.02 18.82 0.15
C TYR A 437 20.94 20.05 1.07
N PHE A 438 20.55 21.19 0.51
CA PHE A 438 20.26 22.40 1.27
C PHE A 438 18.79 22.77 1.08
N ALA A 439 18.01 22.84 2.16
CA ALA A 439 16.61 23.23 2.09
C ALA A 439 16.40 24.67 1.59
N PHE A 440 17.41 25.53 1.74
CA PHE A 440 17.40 26.93 1.32
C PHE A 440 18.72 27.31 0.67
N TYR A 441 18.66 28.05 -0.44
CA TYR A 441 19.86 28.39 -1.21
C TYR A 441 20.78 29.37 -0.48
N ASP A 442 20.23 30.24 0.37
CA ASP A 442 21.00 31.25 1.12
C ASP A 442 22.01 30.64 2.12
N ALA A 443 21.80 29.40 2.55
CA ALA A 443 22.75 28.64 3.36
C ALA A 443 23.93 28.06 2.55
N VAL A 444 23.90 28.09 1.21
CA VAL A 444 24.95 27.55 0.34
C VAL A 444 26.14 28.52 0.28
N THR A 445 27.08 28.34 1.20
CA THR A 445 28.26 29.19 1.33
C THR A 445 29.30 28.96 0.22
N LYS A 446 30.25 29.90 0.08
CA LYS A 446 31.41 29.72 -0.83
C LYS A 446 32.22 28.46 -0.48
N LYS A 447 32.34 28.16 0.81
CA LYS A 447 33.02 26.96 1.30
C LYS A 447 32.26 25.69 0.94
N ALA A 448 30.93 25.67 1.12
CA ALA A 448 30.08 24.57 0.72
C ALA A 448 30.24 24.26 -0.78
N LYS A 449 30.21 25.30 -1.63
CA LYS A 449 30.41 25.19 -3.09
C LYS A 449 31.75 24.57 -3.49
N GLY A 450 32.80 24.75 -2.70
CA GLY A 450 34.12 24.16 -2.93
C GLY A 450 34.36 22.82 -2.22
N PHE A 451 33.57 22.48 -1.21
CA PHE A 451 33.73 21.26 -0.40
C PHE A 451 32.91 20.08 -0.93
N PHE A 452 31.68 20.34 -1.39
CA PHE A 452 30.79 19.30 -1.90
C PHE A 452 30.95 19.13 -3.41
N ASP A 453 31.15 17.88 -3.84
CA ASP A 453 31.20 17.48 -5.25
C ASP A 453 29.83 17.62 -5.92
N ARG A 454 28.74 17.49 -5.14
CA ARG A 454 27.36 17.73 -5.59
C ARG A 454 26.53 18.45 -4.54
N ILE A 455 25.82 19.49 -4.93
CA ILE A 455 24.90 20.25 -4.09
C ILE A 455 23.52 20.21 -4.73
N PHE A 456 22.50 19.86 -3.97
CA PHE A 456 21.11 19.92 -4.41
C PHE A 456 20.34 20.93 -3.58
N VAL A 457 19.55 21.75 -4.26
CA VAL A 457 18.60 22.69 -3.65
C VAL A 457 17.22 22.47 -4.25
N PRO A 458 16.12 22.69 -3.52
CA PRO A 458 14.77 22.57 -4.07
C PRO A 458 14.63 23.27 -5.42
N LEU A 459 13.86 22.68 -6.34
CA LEU A 459 13.63 23.26 -7.66
C LEU A 459 13.17 24.73 -7.59
N THR A 460 12.32 25.08 -6.62
CA THR A 460 11.88 26.46 -6.38
C THR A 460 13.02 27.39 -5.98
N GLU A 461 13.93 26.93 -5.10
CA GLU A 461 15.11 27.68 -4.65
C GLU A 461 16.10 27.87 -5.80
N TYR A 462 16.33 26.83 -6.60
CA TYR A 462 17.20 26.93 -7.78
C TYR A 462 16.69 27.99 -8.76
N ILE A 463 15.38 28.00 -9.04
CA ILE A 463 14.78 28.98 -9.96
C ILE A 463 14.82 30.40 -9.37
N ALA A 464 14.57 30.57 -8.06
CA ALA A 464 14.65 31.87 -7.40
C ALA A 464 16.08 32.44 -7.41
N HIS A 465 17.10 31.58 -7.39
CA HIS A 465 18.51 31.96 -7.34
C HIS A 465 19.29 31.57 -8.61
N ILE A 466 18.59 31.44 -9.74
CA ILE A 466 19.12 30.85 -10.98
C ILE A 466 20.36 31.57 -11.50
N ASP A 467 20.43 32.90 -11.33
CA ASP A 467 21.54 33.71 -11.80
C ASP A 467 22.85 33.43 -11.06
N ASP A 468 22.79 33.02 -9.79
CA ASP A 468 23.97 32.57 -9.06
C ASP A 468 24.21 31.07 -9.24
N ALA A 469 23.15 30.26 -9.16
CA ALA A 469 23.23 28.80 -9.24
C ALA A 469 23.86 28.34 -10.56
N LYS A 470 23.48 28.95 -11.70
CA LYS A 470 24.00 28.61 -13.03
C LYS A 470 25.51 28.77 -13.21
N LYS A 471 26.18 29.53 -12.32
CA LYS A 471 27.64 29.71 -12.36
C LYS A 471 28.40 28.47 -11.89
N TYR A 472 27.73 27.52 -11.24
CA TYR A 472 28.34 26.35 -10.61
C TYR A 472 27.79 25.05 -11.21
N GLN A 473 28.66 24.24 -11.81
CA GLN A 473 28.26 22.98 -12.44
C GLN A 473 27.89 21.89 -11.42
N ASN A 474 28.35 22.01 -10.17
CA ASN A 474 28.05 21.07 -9.09
C ASN A 474 26.73 21.37 -8.34
N ILE A 475 25.99 22.41 -8.71
CA ILE A 475 24.69 22.73 -8.12
C ILE A 475 23.58 22.19 -9.05
N GLY A 476 22.87 21.17 -8.57
CA GLY A 476 21.71 20.57 -9.21
C GLY A 476 20.40 20.91 -8.50
N VAL A 477 19.30 20.40 -9.04
CA VAL A 477 17.95 20.58 -8.49
C VAL A 477 17.51 19.37 -7.67
N ALA A 478 16.89 19.58 -6.53
CA ALA A 478 16.06 18.57 -5.89
C ALA A 478 14.63 18.74 -6.39
N LEU A 479 14.15 17.73 -7.13
CA LEU A 479 12.76 17.73 -7.57
C LEU A 479 11.84 17.56 -6.36
N PRO A 480 10.65 18.20 -6.36
CA PRO A 480 9.77 18.12 -5.20
C PRO A 480 9.43 16.66 -4.91
N PRO A 481 9.45 16.19 -3.65
CA PRO A 481 9.24 14.78 -3.33
C PRO A 481 7.83 14.28 -3.66
N VAL A 482 6.90 15.20 -3.91
CA VAL A 482 5.50 14.96 -4.24
C VAL A 482 5.09 15.91 -5.36
N ALA A 483 4.42 15.37 -6.37
CA ALA A 483 3.67 16.14 -7.34
C ALA A 483 2.48 15.30 -7.82
N PHE A 484 1.27 15.87 -7.75
CA PHE A 484 0.07 15.27 -8.32
C PHE A 484 -0.03 15.58 -9.83
N ASP A 485 -0.89 14.86 -10.56
CA ASP A 485 -1.00 14.99 -12.02
C ASP A 485 -1.27 16.44 -12.47
N HIS A 486 -2.13 17.18 -11.75
CA HIS A 486 -2.37 18.60 -12.06
C HIS A 486 -1.16 19.52 -11.81
N GLU A 487 -0.18 19.10 -11.00
CA GLU A 487 1.02 19.89 -10.69
C GLU A 487 2.19 19.58 -11.65
N LEU A 488 2.16 18.41 -12.31
CA LEU A 488 3.22 17.96 -13.22
C LEU A 488 3.58 18.96 -14.33
N PRO A 489 2.61 19.64 -15.00
CA PRO A 489 2.95 20.62 -16.03
C PRO A 489 3.82 21.75 -15.50
N MET A 490 3.51 22.26 -14.30
CA MET A 490 4.29 23.33 -13.67
C MET A 490 5.68 22.85 -13.24
N VAL A 491 5.78 21.67 -12.62
CA VAL A 491 7.08 21.08 -12.24
C VAL A 491 7.96 20.88 -13.47
N ARG A 492 7.38 20.39 -14.57
CA ARG A 492 8.07 20.18 -15.85
C ARG A 492 8.60 21.49 -16.43
N GLU A 493 7.79 22.55 -16.47
CA GLU A 493 8.22 23.85 -16.98
C GLU A 493 9.31 24.49 -16.12
N MET A 494 9.22 24.38 -14.78
CA MET A 494 10.29 24.83 -13.89
C MET A 494 11.58 24.03 -14.13
N THR A 495 11.48 22.72 -14.32
CA THR A 495 12.64 21.86 -14.57
C THR A 495 13.29 22.19 -15.92
N LYS A 496 12.50 22.42 -16.98
CA LYS A 496 13.00 22.91 -18.28
C LYS A 496 13.76 24.22 -18.14
N LYS A 497 13.27 25.18 -17.35
CA LYS A 497 13.98 26.44 -17.09
C LYS A 497 15.33 26.20 -16.42
N ALA A 498 15.41 25.29 -15.45
CA ALA A 498 16.67 24.93 -14.82
C ALA A 498 17.65 24.29 -15.82
N VAL A 499 17.18 23.35 -16.66
CA VAL A 499 17.99 22.71 -17.71
C VAL A 499 18.50 23.75 -18.73
N SER A 500 17.64 24.65 -19.20
CA SER A 500 18.04 25.74 -20.10
C SER A 500 19.06 26.70 -19.51
N ALA A 501 19.12 26.82 -18.18
CA ALA A 501 20.16 27.57 -17.48
C ALA A 501 21.47 26.78 -17.26
N GLY A 502 21.53 25.53 -17.72
CA GLY A 502 22.72 24.68 -17.66
C GLY A 502 22.73 23.68 -16.50
N CYS A 503 21.61 23.50 -15.78
CA CYS A 503 21.48 22.44 -14.79
C CYS A 503 21.55 21.07 -15.46
N LYS A 504 22.37 20.16 -14.92
CA LYS A 504 22.60 18.82 -15.48
C LYS A 504 22.16 17.68 -14.59
N THR A 505 22.00 17.92 -13.29
CA THR A 505 21.79 16.88 -12.29
C THR A 505 20.52 17.15 -11.48
N ALA A 506 19.86 16.07 -11.07
CA ALA A 506 18.68 16.12 -10.22
C ALA A 506 18.74 15.09 -9.08
N LEU A 507 18.30 15.50 -7.90
CA LEU A 507 18.00 14.62 -6.78
C LEU A 507 16.53 14.16 -6.88
N VAL A 508 16.35 12.84 -6.83
CA VAL A 508 15.10 12.13 -7.14
C VAL A 508 14.64 11.30 -5.95
N SER A 509 13.39 11.45 -5.55
CA SER A 509 12.77 10.82 -4.36
C SER A 509 11.75 9.73 -4.68
N GLY A 510 11.44 9.48 -5.96
CA GLY A 510 10.41 8.56 -6.44
C GLY A 510 10.49 8.33 -7.94
N PHE A 511 9.73 7.36 -8.44
CA PHE A 511 9.84 6.92 -9.83
C PHE A 511 9.39 7.96 -10.87
N TRP A 512 8.36 8.77 -10.58
CA TRP A 512 7.89 9.77 -11.55
C TRP A 512 8.93 10.82 -11.92
N GLN A 513 9.80 11.17 -10.98
CA GLN A 513 10.92 12.08 -11.22
C GLN A 513 11.97 11.42 -12.11
N SER A 514 12.15 10.10 -12.01
CA SER A 514 13.06 9.36 -12.90
C SER A 514 12.61 9.48 -14.35
N GLU A 515 11.31 9.32 -14.62
CA GLU A 515 10.72 9.51 -15.95
C GLU A 515 10.89 10.95 -16.45
N LEU A 516 10.65 11.94 -15.58
CA LEU A 516 10.83 13.35 -15.93
C LEU A 516 12.31 13.69 -16.24
N CYS A 517 13.25 13.14 -15.47
CA CYS A 517 14.67 13.32 -15.71
C CYS A 517 15.12 12.68 -17.02
N ASP A 518 14.60 11.49 -17.37
CA ASP A 518 14.89 10.83 -18.65
C ASP A 518 14.34 11.64 -19.83
N GLU A 519 13.15 12.22 -19.68
CA GLU A 519 12.57 13.12 -20.69
C GLU A 519 13.41 14.38 -20.92
N LEU A 520 13.92 14.98 -19.84
CA LEU A 520 14.60 16.28 -19.88
C LEU A 520 16.14 16.18 -19.93
N GLY A 521 16.70 14.97 -19.96
CA GLY A 521 18.13 14.74 -20.06
C GLY A 521 18.92 15.10 -18.79
N LEU A 522 18.32 14.95 -17.60
CA LEU A 522 18.98 15.18 -16.32
C LEU A 522 19.62 13.90 -15.79
N GLU A 523 20.84 13.99 -15.29
CA GLU A 523 21.50 12.92 -14.54
C GLU A 523 20.83 12.73 -13.17
N LYS A 524 20.46 11.49 -12.85
CA LYS A 524 19.60 11.15 -11.70
C LYS A 524 20.43 10.67 -10.52
N HIS A 525 20.26 11.34 -9.37
CA HIS A 525 20.78 10.88 -8.09
C HIS A 525 19.62 10.56 -7.14
N GLY A 526 19.65 9.37 -6.54
CA GLY A 526 18.58 8.91 -5.65
C GLY A 526 18.66 9.49 -4.23
N ASP A 527 17.54 9.99 -3.73
CA ASP A 527 17.33 10.45 -2.35
C ASP A 527 16.99 9.29 -1.41
N ILE A 528 17.10 9.52 -0.10
CA ILE A 528 16.72 8.56 0.95
C ILE A 528 15.26 8.08 0.85
N ARG A 529 14.36 8.88 0.26
CA ARG A 529 12.94 8.55 0.11
C ARG A 529 12.66 7.43 -0.89
N LEU A 530 13.64 7.06 -1.72
CA LEU A 530 13.57 5.88 -2.59
C LEU A 530 13.57 4.56 -1.83
N ASN A 531 13.83 4.57 -0.51
CA ASN A 531 13.82 3.39 0.35
C ASN A 531 14.68 2.23 -0.21
N ALA A 532 15.90 2.53 -0.67
CA ALA A 532 16.84 1.49 -1.10
C ALA A 532 17.42 0.75 0.11
N TYR A 533 16.99 -0.50 0.34
CA TYR A 533 17.40 -1.30 1.51
C TYR A 533 18.41 -2.42 1.20
N ASN A 534 18.40 -2.95 -0.02
CA ASN A 534 19.12 -4.17 -0.36
C ASN A 534 19.76 -4.07 -1.76
N SER A 535 20.68 -5.00 -2.03
CA SER A 535 21.49 -5.01 -3.27
C SER A 535 20.62 -5.13 -4.53
N THR A 536 19.51 -5.86 -4.46
CA THR A 536 18.59 -6.02 -5.58
C THR A 536 17.87 -4.71 -5.88
N SER A 537 17.32 -4.03 -4.88
CA SER A 537 16.70 -2.71 -5.06
C SER A 537 17.67 -1.70 -5.67
N VAL A 538 18.93 -1.71 -5.24
CA VAL A 538 19.98 -0.86 -5.84
C VAL A 538 20.26 -1.21 -7.30
N SER A 539 20.22 -2.50 -7.66
CA SER A 539 20.42 -2.94 -9.04
C SER A 539 19.29 -2.48 -9.97
N VAL A 540 18.05 -2.47 -9.49
CA VAL A 540 16.92 -1.89 -10.23
C VAL A 540 17.15 -0.40 -10.54
N TYR A 541 17.66 0.36 -9.58
CA TYR A 541 18.01 1.76 -9.81
C TYR A 541 19.18 1.92 -10.80
N ALA A 542 20.17 1.05 -10.76
CA ALA A 542 21.26 1.04 -11.74
C ALA A 542 20.75 0.73 -13.17
N GLU A 543 19.87 -0.25 -13.33
CA GLU A 543 19.20 -0.58 -14.60
C GLU A 543 18.36 0.60 -15.13
N LYS A 544 17.71 1.33 -14.21
CA LYS A 544 17.02 2.59 -14.52
C LYS A 544 17.97 3.80 -14.67
N ARG A 545 19.28 3.58 -14.87
CA ARG A 545 20.27 4.63 -15.20
C ARG A 545 20.39 5.73 -14.13
N PHE A 546 20.26 5.37 -12.85
CA PHE A 546 20.67 6.28 -11.77
C PHE A 546 22.19 6.37 -11.72
N ALA A 547 22.73 7.57 -11.59
CA ALA A 547 24.18 7.81 -11.47
C ALA A 547 24.69 7.53 -10.06
N SER A 548 23.86 7.72 -9.04
CA SER A 548 24.14 7.31 -7.65
C SER A 548 22.85 7.26 -6.85
N LEU A 549 22.89 6.72 -5.62
CA LEU A 549 21.78 6.86 -4.67
C LEU A 549 22.24 6.91 -3.21
N VAL A 550 21.43 7.51 -2.36
CA VAL A 550 21.59 7.44 -0.90
C VAL A 550 20.71 6.30 -0.38
N LEU A 551 21.31 5.41 0.40
CA LEU A 551 20.60 4.28 1.02
C LEU A 551 19.66 4.77 2.13
N SER A 552 18.61 4.00 2.41
CA SER A 552 17.68 4.35 3.48
C SER A 552 18.40 4.48 4.83
N PRO A 553 18.14 5.53 5.63
CA PRO A 553 18.75 5.66 6.96
C PRO A 553 18.27 4.58 7.95
N GLU A 554 17.22 3.82 7.63
CA GLU A 554 16.68 2.76 8.47
C GLU A 554 17.52 1.47 8.46
N ILE A 555 18.45 1.31 7.50
CA ILE A 555 19.28 0.09 7.45
C ILE A 555 20.50 0.14 8.37
N GLY A 556 20.93 1.32 8.79
CA GLY A 556 22.13 1.52 9.58
C GLY A 556 23.42 1.47 8.74
N ALA A 557 24.46 2.15 9.23
CA ALA A 557 25.72 2.31 8.49
C ALA A 557 26.43 0.97 8.21
N SER A 558 26.42 0.04 9.18
CA SER A 558 27.09 -1.26 9.04
C SER A 558 26.47 -2.12 7.93
N ALA A 559 25.14 -2.23 7.90
CA ALA A 559 24.45 -2.97 6.83
C ALA A 559 24.60 -2.27 5.48
N SER A 560 24.59 -0.94 5.44
CA SER A 560 24.80 -0.14 4.23
C SER A 560 26.10 -0.48 3.51
N MET A 561 27.19 -0.69 4.25
CA MET A 561 28.48 -1.08 3.67
C MET A 561 28.40 -2.44 2.96
N GLY A 562 27.58 -3.37 3.45
CA GLY A 562 27.36 -4.70 2.87
C GLY A 562 26.43 -4.76 1.65
N VAL A 563 25.74 -3.66 1.29
CA VAL A 563 24.85 -3.62 0.11
C VAL A 563 25.68 -3.61 -1.17
N ALA A 564 25.68 -4.69 -1.95
CA ALA A 564 26.39 -4.71 -3.23
C ALA A 564 25.75 -3.72 -4.22
N SER A 565 26.58 -3.02 -4.99
CA SER A 565 26.12 -1.97 -5.88
C SER A 565 26.98 -1.81 -7.13
N ALA A 566 26.32 -1.64 -8.28
CA ALA A 566 26.93 -1.31 -9.57
C ALA A 566 27.05 0.20 -9.80
N ILE A 567 26.50 1.02 -8.90
CA ILE A 567 26.56 2.49 -8.93
C ILE A 567 27.07 3.01 -7.56
N PRO A 568 27.62 4.22 -7.47
CA PRO A 568 27.93 4.83 -6.18
C PRO A 568 26.72 4.83 -5.24
N LYS A 569 26.90 4.26 -4.05
CA LYS A 569 25.93 4.28 -2.96
C LYS A 569 26.43 5.17 -1.82
N GLY A 570 25.53 5.95 -1.24
CA GLY A 570 25.87 6.92 -0.21
C GLY A 570 25.07 6.71 1.07
N TYR A 571 25.51 7.39 2.12
CA TYR A 571 24.85 7.38 3.41
C TYR A 571 24.85 8.75 4.07
N ILE A 572 23.87 9.00 4.91
CA ILE A 572 23.73 10.27 5.63
C ILE A 572 24.84 10.39 6.67
N ILE A 573 25.67 11.43 6.55
CA ILE A 573 26.75 11.75 7.48
C ILE A 573 26.40 12.89 8.43
N TYR A 574 25.48 13.76 8.01
CA TYR A 574 25.06 14.92 8.78
C TYR A 574 23.64 15.34 8.38
N GLY A 575 22.89 15.91 9.32
CA GLY A 575 21.73 16.73 9.01
C GLY A 575 20.44 16.27 9.65
N ARG A 576 19.41 17.10 9.58
CA ARG A 576 18.07 16.72 10.04
C ARG A 576 17.36 15.92 8.95
N LEU A 577 17.06 14.66 9.25
CA LEU A 577 16.29 13.82 8.33
C LEU A 577 14.86 14.35 8.17
N PRO A 578 14.32 14.44 6.95
CA PRO A 578 12.89 14.66 6.74
C PRO A 578 12.12 13.42 7.22
N LEU A 579 11.28 13.59 8.24
CA LEU A 579 10.57 12.50 8.90
C LEU A 579 9.17 12.24 8.33
N MET A 580 8.44 13.30 7.96
CA MET A 580 7.09 13.22 7.40
C MET A 580 6.87 14.39 6.47
N THR A 581 6.48 14.13 5.23
CA THR A 581 5.87 15.12 4.32
C THR A 581 4.36 14.97 4.40
N MET A 582 3.61 16.06 4.50
CA MET A 582 2.15 16.02 4.67
C MET A 582 1.46 17.03 3.76
N GLU A 583 0.35 16.59 3.18
CA GLU A 583 -0.57 17.46 2.43
C GLU A 583 -1.35 18.38 3.38
N LYS A 584 -1.80 17.82 4.52
CA LYS A 584 -2.43 18.61 5.57
C LYS A 584 -1.39 19.41 6.35
N CYS A 585 -1.38 20.73 6.16
CA CYS A 585 -0.51 21.65 6.88
C CYS A 585 -0.81 21.71 8.39
N ALA A 586 0.10 21.17 9.21
CA ALA A 586 0.06 21.25 10.67
C ALA A 586 0.44 22.66 11.19
N ILE A 587 1.28 23.41 10.45
CA ILE A 587 1.70 24.76 10.82
C ILE A 587 0.50 25.69 10.87
N ARG A 588 -0.35 25.67 9.83
CA ARG A 588 -1.57 26.49 9.77
C ARG A 588 -2.48 26.23 10.95
N ASP A 589 -2.72 24.96 11.28
CA ASP A 589 -3.62 24.60 12.38
C ASP A 589 -3.10 25.02 13.76
N MET A 590 -1.77 25.09 13.92
CA MET A 590 -1.12 25.52 15.17
C MET A 590 -1.02 27.04 15.28
N MET A 591 -0.62 27.72 14.20
CA MET A 591 -0.25 29.13 14.19
C MET A 591 -1.37 30.05 13.70
N LEU A 592 -2.22 29.57 12.79
CA LEU A 592 -3.29 30.33 12.13
C LEU A 592 -4.63 29.55 12.13
N PRO A 593 -5.19 29.21 13.30
CA PRO A 593 -6.33 28.28 13.42
C PRO A 593 -7.65 28.78 12.80
N ASN A 594 -7.71 30.06 12.42
CA ASN A 594 -8.86 30.70 11.77
C ASN A 594 -8.72 30.78 10.24
N VAL A 595 -7.56 30.44 9.69
CA VAL A 595 -7.34 30.41 8.24
C VAL A 595 -7.79 29.05 7.72
N MET A 596 -8.87 29.05 6.93
CA MET A 596 -9.49 27.82 6.44
C MET A 596 -8.92 27.32 5.11
N SER A 597 -8.37 28.22 4.28
CA SER A 597 -7.82 27.90 2.95
C SER A 597 -6.32 28.15 2.91
N SER A 598 -5.58 27.33 2.16
CA SER A 598 -4.17 27.57 1.85
C SER A 598 -3.98 28.82 0.99
N ALA A 599 -4.91 29.12 0.08
CA ALA A 599 -4.81 30.23 -0.86
C ALA A 599 -4.71 31.61 -0.20
N SER A 600 -5.20 31.77 1.03
CA SER A 600 -5.11 33.02 1.81
C SER A 600 -4.02 33.00 2.88
N CYS A 601 -3.17 31.97 2.91
CA CYS A 601 -2.15 31.79 3.93
C CYS A 601 -0.77 32.30 3.48
N HIS A 602 -0.27 33.33 4.16
CA HIS A 602 1.05 33.94 3.87
C HIS A 602 2.08 33.74 5.00
N TYR A 603 1.82 32.84 5.95
CA TYR A 603 2.66 32.66 7.14
C TYR A 603 4.12 32.34 6.79
N CYS A 604 4.31 31.39 5.88
CA CYS A 604 5.63 30.88 5.52
C CYS A 604 6.44 31.85 4.66
N ASP A 605 5.82 32.93 4.17
CA ASP A 605 6.51 33.97 3.39
C ASP A 605 7.42 34.82 4.30
N THR A 606 7.13 34.87 5.60
CA THR A 606 7.94 35.57 6.62
C THR A 606 8.51 34.63 7.69
N HIS A 607 7.93 33.43 7.85
CA HIS A 607 8.33 32.46 8.87
C HIS A 607 8.82 31.16 8.22
N ARG A 608 10.13 31.06 8.03
CA ARG A 608 10.77 29.90 7.38
C ARG A 608 10.55 28.60 8.16
N PHE A 609 10.52 28.67 9.49
CA PHE A 609 10.38 27.51 10.37
C PHE A 609 9.28 27.69 11.42
N SER A 610 8.66 26.57 11.77
CA SER A 610 7.79 26.41 12.93
C SER A 610 8.24 25.20 13.74
N THR A 611 7.92 25.15 15.03
CA THR A 611 8.32 24.04 15.89
C THR A 611 7.10 23.24 16.35
N LEU A 612 7.14 21.93 16.15
CA LEU A 612 6.23 20.96 16.76
C LEU A 612 6.91 20.35 17.98
N THR A 613 6.32 20.49 19.16
CA THR A 613 6.88 19.91 20.40
C THR A 613 6.04 18.73 20.84
N ASP A 614 6.66 17.56 21.05
CA ASP A 614 5.96 16.37 21.51
C ASP A 614 5.78 16.34 23.05
N ARG A 615 5.07 15.34 23.56
CA ARG A 615 4.86 15.13 25.01
C ARG A 615 6.15 14.92 25.82
N THR A 616 7.27 14.58 25.19
CA THR A 616 8.58 14.40 25.85
C THR A 616 9.40 15.70 25.89
N GLY A 617 8.91 16.76 25.24
CA GLY A 617 9.63 18.02 25.08
C GLY A 617 10.59 18.03 23.90
N ALA A 618 10.61 16.99 23.06
CA ALA A 618 11.40 16.99 21.83
C ALA A 618 10.79 17.97 20.82
N LYS A 619 11.65 18.81 20.23
CA LYS A 619 11.27 19.90 19.32
C LYS A 619 11.60 19.52 17.89
N PHE A 620 10.60 19.41 17.03
CA PHE A 620 10.73 19.04 15.62
C PHE A 620 10.53 20.29 14.76
N PRO A 621 11.55 20.74 14.01
CA PRO A 621 11.37 21.84 13.07
C PRO A 621 10.48 21.40 11.91
N MET A 622 9.62 22.32 11.47
CA MET A 622 8.72 22.16 10.33
C MET A 622 8.91 23.33 9.39
N THR A 623 8.84 23.06 8.09
CA THR A 623 8.87 24.10 7.05
C THR A 623 7.92 23.78 5.92
N ARG A 624 7.66 24.77 5.06
CA ARG A 624 6.90 24.63 3.82
C ARG A 624 7.72 23.82 2.82
N GLU A 625 7.12 22.78 2.28
CA GLU A 625 7.60 22.05 1.10
C GLU A 625 6.87 22.59 -0.15
N PHE A 626 7.25 22.17 -1.35
CA PHE A 626 6.59 22.53 -2.61
C PHE A 626 5.06 22.65 -2.50
N GLN A 627 4.54 23.78 -3.00
CA GLN A 627 3.18 24.27 -2.74
C GLN A 627 2.93 24.61 -1.27
N HIS A 628 1.81 24.18 -0.69
CA HIS A 628 1.43 24.44 0.70
C HIS A 628 1.60 23.21 1.61
N ARG A 629 2.31 22.19 1.11
CA ARG A 629 2.70 21.02 1.89
C ARG A 629 3.69 21.42 2.98
N ASN A 630 3.80 20.60 4.01
CA ASN A 630 4.83 20.80 5.02
C ASN A 630 5.62 19.52 5.28
N VAL A 631 6.87 19.71 5.68
CA VAL A 631 7.77 18.63 6.09
C VAL A 631 8.14 18.83 7.55
N ILE A 632 8.12 17.73 8.31
CA ILE A 632 8.62 17.65 9.68
C ILE A 632 10.01 17.03 9.65
N TYR A 633 10.98 17.70 10.24
CA TYR A 633 12.35 17.21 10.36
C TYR A 633 12.64 16.63 11.75
N ASN A 634 13.68 15.80 11.85
CA ASN A 634 14.15 15.23 13.11
C ASN A 634 14.47 16.33 14.15
N SER A 635 14.23 16.05 15.44
CA SER A 635 14.39 16.98 16.54
C SER A 635 15.84 17.38 16.85
N VAL A 636 16.79 16.52 16.50
CA VAL A 636 18.22 16.82 16.49
C VAL A 636 18.86 16.30 15.20
N PRO A 637 19.93 16.93 14.68
CA PRO A 637 20.63 16.42 13.52
C PRO A 637 21.19 15.00 13.76
N THR A 638 21.24 14.22 12.69
CA THR A 638 22.07 13.02 12.61
C THR A 638 23.52 13.43 12.45
N TYR A 639 24.46 12.71 13.06
CA TYR A 639 25.90 12.89 12.85
C TYR A 639 26.62 11.53 12.83
N MET A 640 27.25 11.22 11.70
CA MET A 640 28.03 10.01 11.45
C MET A 640 29.40 10.30 10.83
N ALA A 641 29.78 11.58 10.67
CA ALA A 641 31.05 11.96 10.04
C ALA A 641 32.30 11.55 10.85
N ASP A 642 32.14 11.22 12.14
CA ASP A 642 33.17 10.66 13.01
C ASP A 642 33.29 9.12 12.93
N LYS A 643 32.54 8.47 12.02
CA LYS A 643 32.49 7.01 11.88
C LYS A 643 33.08 6.52 10.55
N PRO A 644 33.63 5.29 10.52
CA PRO A 644 34.06 4.69 9.26
C PRO A 644 32.84 4.35 8.40
N LEU A 645 32.82 4.86 7.17
CA LEU A 645 31.78 4.62 6.16
C LEU A 645 32.46 4.18 4.86
N ALA A 646 33.31 3.15 4.95
CA ALA A 646 34.11 2.69 3.83
C ALA A 646 33.23 2.31 2.63
N GLY A 647 33.64 2.77 1.43
CA GLY A 647 32.92 2.52 0.19
C GLY A 647 31.60 3.29 0.01
N LEU A 648 31.18 4.13 0.97
CA LEU A 648 29.97 4.94 0.89
C LEU A 648 30.32 6.41 0.66
N PHE A 649 29.73 7.03 -0.36
CA PHE A 649 29.85 8.48 -0.53
C PHE A 649 29.09 9.20 0.59
N SER A 650 29.56 10.39 0.95
CA SER A 650 28.98 11.17 2.03
C SER A 650 27.79 12.00 1.55
N HIS A 651 26.68 11.98 2.30
CA HIS A 651 25.55 12.87 2.05
C HIS A 651 25.19 13.69 3.30
N ALA A 652 25.12 15.01 3.18
CA ALA A 652 24.71 15.92 4.24
C ALA A 652 23.37 16.58 3.93
N ILE A 653 22.54 16.87 4.95
CA ILE A 653 21.25 17.55 4.79
C ILE A 653 21.25 18.79 5.68
N PHE A 654 21.38 19.96 5.07
CA PHE A 654 21.29 21.25 5.75
C PHE A 654 19.87 21.81 5.66
N THR A 655 19.32 22.21 6.80
CA THR A 655 17.95 22.67 6.97
C THR A 655 17.90 24.05 7.60
N ASP A 656 18.11 24.14 8.91
CA ASP A 656 17.89 25.32 9.76
C ASP A 656 19.21 25.97 10.20
N GLU A 657 20.35 25.45 9.72
CA GLU A 657 21.67 25.99 9.99
C GLU A 657 21.90 27.32 9.27
N THR A 658 22.50 28.27 9.98
CA THR A 658 23.01 29.52 9.40
C THR A 658 24.27 29.26 8.56
N ALA A 659 24.62 30.19 7.66
CA ALA A 659 25.84 30.09 6.85
C ALA A 659 27.11 29.84 7.69
N ASN A 660 27.24 30.48 8.85
CA ASN A 660 28.38 30.28 9.75
C ASN A 660 28.38 28.87 10.37
N GLU A 661 27.21 28.35 10.72
CA GLU A 661 27.07 26.98 11.24
C GLU A 661 27.42 25.96 10.16
N VAL A 662 26.94 26.15 8.92
CA VAL A 662 27.29 25.32 7.75
C VAL A 662 28.81 25.21 7.62
N ASP A 663 29.52 26.33 7.63
CA ASP A 663 30.98 26.35 7.47
C ASP A 663 31.70 25.64 8.62
N ALA A 664 31.21 25.79 9.85
CA ALA A 664 31.74 25.12 11.04
C ALA A 664 31.48 23.60 11.03
N ILE A 665 30.33 23.17 10.48
CA ILE A 665 30.00 21.76 10.29
C ILE A 665 30.89 21.15 9.22
N ILE A 666 31.13 21.86 8.12
CA ILE A 666 32.08 21.43 7.07
C ILE A 666 33.46 21.20 7.67
N ASP A 667 33.96 22.12 8.53
CA ASP A 667 35.24 21.91 9.24
C ASP A 667 35.21 20.65 10.10
N ALA A 668 34.12 20.43 10.85
CA ALA A 668 34.00 19.25 11.70
C ALA A 668 34.00 17.94 10.88
N ILE A 669 33.33 17.92 9.73
CA ILE A 669 33.32 16.78 8.80
C ILE A 669 34.72 16.55 8.23
N GLN A 670 35.39 17.60 7.76
CA GLN A 670 36.73 17.53 7.17
C GLN A 670 37.76 17.00 8.19
N ASP A 671 37.69 17.47 9.43
CA ASP A 671 38.60 17.09 10.50
C ASP A 671 38.20 15.76 11.19
N ARG A 672 37.07 15.14 10.78
CA ARG A 672 36.46 13.97 11.45
C ARG A 672 36.27 14.17 12.96
N LYS A 673 35.95 15.40 13.37
CA LYS A 673 35.72 15.74 14.78
C LYS A 673 34.35 15.23 15.23
N PRO A 674 34.16 14.93 16.53
CA PRO A 674 32.83 14.71 17.09
C PRO A 674 31.94 15.96 16.95
N ALA A 675 30.63 15.77 16.83
CA ALA A 675 29.69 16.89 16.78
C ALA A 675 29.74 17.69 18.10
N LYS A 676 29.74 19.02 17.99
CA LYS A 676 29.76 19.95 19.14
C LYS A 676 28.38 20.23 19.72
N THR A 677 27.32 19.94 18.97
CA THR A 677 25.92 20.17 19.36
C THR A 677 25.22 18.85 19.67
N LYS A 678 24.01 18.89 20.24
CA LYS A 678 23.21 17.68 20.47
C LYS A 678 22.88 17.02 19.14
N PHE A 679 23.22 15.75 18.98
CA PHE A 679 23.01 14.98 17.76
C PHE A 679 22.51 13.58 18.07
N ARG A 680 22.19 12.85 17.00
CA ARG A 680 21.86 11.43 17.04
C ARG A 680 22.72 10.62 16.08
N ARG A 681 22.97 9.35 16.41
CA ARG A 681 23.56 8.36 15.49
C ARG A 681 22.48 7.44 14.90
N LEU A 682 22.72 6.99 13.67
CA LEU A 682 21.89 6.01 12.96
C LEU A 682 22.39 4.59 13.17
#